data_AF-A0A926W1N3-F1
#
_entry.id   AF-A0A926W1N3-F1
#
_cell.length_a   1.000
_cell.length_b   1.000
_cell.length_c   1.000
_cell.angle_alpha   90.00
_cell.angle_beta   90.00
_cell.angle_gamma   90.00
#
_symmetry.space_group_name_H-M   'P 1'
#
loop_
_entity.id
_entity.type
_entity.pdbx_description
1 polymer ?
#
loop_
_entity_poly.entity_id
_entity_poly.type
_entity_poly.pdbx_seq_one_letter_code
_entity_poly.pdbx_strand_id
1 'polypeptide(L)'
;MLTTQQALTSFDIRNFVDQLEPAKEKNKYICPVCGGHNLSIVQETGKYSCFNQCDCKDIREAIKPWAEVVAERAGANYTASPKARIPKKERILPKSAPIPDGELALVMLTQAATDIPQTQNITSLLPKGIPGNATQTIYPYSQTQWVIRYEWADYIKEKGKDKSFRQWHRLPDGTPEMRKGDEPWKAYRIDEAIAASKSVQGTPALLQHEGEGCVEVGREHGLAGFTFQGSAWDKKSILPEYQLIKDSGIGLIIFLHDPDDAGLKKLASCLECAAEVGIALVGINPNDICPDLPYKSSDIKEILGQMEVPEFIRRLEEEIHAAVNQRKQQALVNVIDDDDDQNPVVSFIQQAFQALYGDKPWICAADKLYWHTGNHYKHSPDDTERRRIAKFCNSFVVENEQGKKSYPYTSPSWVKKILEWAKMLTGIDPELINPPGVNCINGIVRTVWNGKNFTITLSPHTPEDYFIYEPLIEYDPNADSTDCERLLACLDKPQQEVLLRNLAASLDLQTVRKVRGREAKALLAVGLGSNGKDAIRKCVSIIYGETGITSISLSDFQAYDEGRKFGLAPLMHSRLNWASENPQTCRLDRIQSLKLFVTGNKLHCERKGKDHIEFTPNAPGIFNLNETPPLQGVMQATQDRIAVLEFLKTFVKNPDPNNPNELQADSRFADDSEFVRTKVAPAFLNKMLEALNKLIEEGIDYECTTDAFRNVQKDNNHLFQFLEDNNIGYLEGGEITARALWSMLEMWYTQNGTLTIDESNRRSWLDQARPSDKNVKGINQIIPRISQLFPKAVKGTRYCEVSKRHIPILKGIGILSATRTTLGETRTTSAPLPAPETTHYQDFRTTRTTFSNSTENIEDREMQLNLLTAPMEKEEYTLQVGAGGAEPLLDMENYCGEPCVTGASQLESGAEPLPDMENYCGEPCVTGAGESEEVELLSQPISLLQAEKEGDNINLYVGHIVEVRSLSGVVKFVGEMASYDKTHGTITVVTEEGNRDVYLREAFVIG
;
A
#
# COMPACT_ATOMS: atom_id res chain seq x y z
N MET A 1 12.05 -60.61 16.24
CA MET A 1 13.44 -60.52 15.72
C MET A 1 13.62 -59.12 15.13
N LEU A 2 14.83 -58.57 15.13
CA LEU A 2 15.10 -57.28 14.45
C LEU A 2 15.43 -57.51 12.97
N THR A 3 14.94 -56.63 12.11
CA THR A 3 15.78 -56.00 11.08
C THR A 3 15.11 -54.72 10.59
N THR A 4 15.61 -53.58 11.03
CA THR A 4 15.13 -52.26 10.59
C THR A 4 15.77 -51.95 9.24
N GLN A 5 15.01 -51.94 8.15
CA GLN A 5 15.50 -51.42 6.87
C GLN A 5 15.64 -49.88 6.96
N GLN A 6 16.80 -49.42 7.44
CA GLN A 6 17.18 -48.02 7.30
C GLN A 6 17.51 -47.74 5.83
N ALA A 7 16.72 -46.88 5.18
CA ALA A 7 16.96 -46.46 3.81
C ALA A 7 18.35 -45.80 3.70
N LEU A 8 19.25 -46.43 2.95
CA LEU A 8 20.65 -46.00 2.83
C LEU A 8 20.72 -44.62 2.14
N THR A 9 21.09 -43.59 2.88
CA THR A 9 21.19 -42.21 2.36
C THR A 9 22.47 -41.98 1.53
N SER A 10 23.52 -42.77 1.76
CA SER A 10 24.73 -42.86 0.93
C SER A 10 25.24 -44.31 0.89
N PHE A 11 26.02 -44.68 -0.14
CA PHE A 11 26.65 -46.00 -0.18
C PHE A 11 27.81 -46.07 0.81
N ASP A 12 27.77 -47.04 1.71
CA ASP A 12 28.86 -47.41 2.61
C ASP A 12 29.01 -48.92 2.54
N ILE A 13 30.20 -49.38 2.14
CA ILE A 13 30.50 -50.80 1.90
C ILE A 13 30.34 -51.65 3.18
N ARG A 14 30.44 -51.04 4.37
CA ARG A 14 30.29 -51.74 5.66
C ARG A 14 28.90 -52.37 5.82
N ASN A 15 27.87 -51.78 5.19
CA ASN A 15 26.51 -52.31 5.20
C ASN A 15 26.30 -53.50 4.24
N PHE A 16 27.33 -53.88 3.48
CA PHE A 16 27.32 -54.97 2.50
C PHE A 16 28.45 -55.98 2.74
N VAL A 17 29.13 -55.92 3.89
CA VAL A 17 30.20 -56.85 4.26
C VAL A 17 29.72 -58.30 4.28
N ASP A 18 28.46 -58.54 4.66
CA ASP A 18 27.84 -59.87 4.67
C ASP A 18 27.63 -60.46 3.26
N GLN A 19 27.80 -59.65 2.20
CA GLN A 19 27.71 -60.07 0.79
C GLN A 19 29.10 -60.29 0.16
N LEU A 20 30.20 -60.03 0.90
CA LEU A 20 31.57 -60.16 0.42
C LEU A 20 32.24 -61.39 1.02
N GLU A 21 32.76 -62.28 0.17
CA GLU A 21 33.48 -63.46 0.64
C GLU A 21 34.80 -63.05 1.34
N PRO A 22 35.03 -63.45 2.61
CA PRO A 22 36.23 -63.09 3.35
C PRO A 22 37.45 -63.84 2.83
N ALA A 23 38.56 -63.13 2.64
CA ALA A 23 39.84 -63.73 2.28
C ALA A 23 40.48 -64.44 3.49
N LYS A 24 41.53 -65.24 3.24
CA LYS A 24 42.32 -65.90 4.31
C LYS A 24 43.06 -64.91 5.23
N GLU A 25 43.15 -63.64 4.86
CA GLU A 25 43.79 -62.59 5.65
C GLU A 25 42.73 -61.73 6.36
N LYS A 26 43.00 -61.39 7.62
CA LYS A 26 42.08 -60.64 8.48
C LYS A 26 41.79 -59.25 7.89
N ASN A 27 40.51 -58.89 7.81
CA ASN A 27 39.99 -57.65 7.23
C ASN A 27 40.28 -57.47 5.72
N LYS A 28 40.51 -58.57 4.99
CA LYS A 28 40.49 -58.60 3.52
C LYS A 28 39.34 -59.46 3.00
N TYR A 29 38.87 -59.13 1.81
CA TYR A 29 37.77 -59.77 1.11
C TYR A 29 38.18 -60.08 -0.34
N ILE A 30 37.43 -60.96 -0.98
CA ILE A 30 37.51 -61.18 -2.43
C ILE A 30 36.82 -60.00 -3.14
N CYS A 31 37.51 -59.38 -4.09
CA CYS A 31 36.97 -58.28 -4.88
C CYS A 31 35.96 -58.81 -5.91
N PRO A 32 34.69 -58.35 -5.91
CA PRO A 32 33.66 -58.88 -6.82
C PRO A 32 33.91 -58.52 -8.29
N VAL A 33 34.76 -57.52 -8.58
CA VAL A 33 35.09 -57.09 -9.96
C VAL A 33 36.18 -57.96 -10.60
N CYS A 34 37.16 -58.45 -9.82
CA CYS A 34 38.34 -59.13 -10.37
C CYS A 34 38.69 -60.49 -9.72
N GLY A 35 37.88 -60.98 -8.77
CA GLY A 35 38.17 -62.21 -8.00
C GLY A 35 39.43 -62.14 -7.12
N GLY A 36 40.02 -60.96 -6.95
CA GLY A 36 41.28 -60.77 -6.22
C GLY A 36 41.07 -60.75 -4.71
N HIS A 37 41.82 -61.58 -3.96
CA HIS A 37 41.76 -61.72 -2.50
C HIS A 37 42.31 -60.52 -1.70
N ASN A 38 42.40 -59.34 -2.31
CA ASN A 38 43.01 -58.12 -1.76
C ASN A 38 42.09 -56.89 -1.88
N LEU A 39 40.77 -57.05 -1.67
CA LEU A 39 39.90 -55.94 -1.31
C LEU A 39 40.04 -55.68 0.20
N SER A 40 40.45 -54.47 0.59
CA SER A 40 40.57 -54.07 2.00
C SER A 40 39.53 -53.00 2.35
N ILE A 41 38.96 -53.08 3.56
CA ILE A 41 37.93 -52.17 4.07
C ILE A 41 38.38 -51.62 5.43
N VAL A 42 38.43 -50.29 5.55
CA VAL A 42 38.80 -49.56 6.77
C VAL A 42 37.56 -49.36 7.63
N GLN A 43 37.42 -50.16 8.68
CA GLN A 43 36.19 -50.27 9.47
C GLN A 43 35.77 -48.96 10.15
N GLU A 44 36.73 -48.10 10.51
CA GLU A 44 36.49 -46.81 11.16
C GLU A 44 35.87 -45.79 10.19
N THR A 45 36.22 -45.85 8.90
CA THR A 45 35.92 -44.78 7.92
C THR A 45 35.04 -45.21 6.74
N GLY A 46 34.78 -46.51 6.56
CA GLY A 46 34.04 -47.05 5.41
C GLY A 46 34.81 -46.97 4.08
N LYS A 47 36.06 -46.48 4.07
CA LYS A 47 36.91 -46.43 2.87
C LYS A 47 37.37 -47.84 2.51
N TYR A 48 37.41 -48.12 1.21
CA TYR A 48 37.85 -49.40 0.66
C TYR A 48 38.69 -49.21 -0.59
N SER A 49 39.55 -50.18 -0.89
CA SER A 49 40.38 -50.21 -2.10
C SER A 49 40.77 -51.65 -2.45
N CYS A 50 40.88 -51.94 -3.74
CA CYS A 50 41.42 -53.19 -4.23
C CYS A 50 42.86 -52.99 -4.70
N PHE A 51 43.81 -53.74 -4.13
CA PHE A 51 45.22 -53.64 -4.50
C PHE A 51 45.55 -54.21 -5.89
N ASN A 52 44.56 -54.76 -6.59
CA ASN A 52 44.64 -55.16 -8.01
C ASN A 52 44.22 -54.02 -8.98
N GLN A 53 44.19 -52.76 -8.53
CA GLN A 53 43.89 -51.56 -9.35
C GLN A 53 42.46 -51.50 -9.92
N CYS A 54 41.47 -52.10 -9.27
CA CYS A 54 40.06 -51.94 -9.62
C CYS A 54 39.49 -50.65 -8.99
N ASP A 55 38.77 -49.85 -9.77
CA ASP A 55 38.17 -48.60 -9.31
C ASP A 55 37.04 -48.83 -8.28
N CYS A 56 37.00 -47.98 -7.25
CA CYS A 56 35.99 -48.09 -6.20
C CYS A 56 34.56 -47.88 -6.73
N LYS A 57 34.40 -47.15 -7.84
CA LYS A 57 33.11 -46.95 -8.52
C LYS A 57 32.50 -48.29 -8.97
N ASP A 58 33.31 -49.16 -9.55
CA ASP A 58 32.86 -50.41 -10.18
C ASP A 58 32.68 -51.49 -9.12
N ILE A 59 33.53 -51.49 -8.09
CA ILE A 59 33.36 -52.33 -6.89
C ILE A 59 32.00 -52.03 -6.22
N ARG A 60 31.56 -50.77 -6.17
CA ARG A 60 30.24 -50.40 -5.66
C ARG A 60 29.10 -50.95 -6.52
N GLU A 61 29.13 -50.74 -7.83
CA GLU A 61 28.06 -51.23 -8.73
C GLU A 61 27.98 -52.76 -8.74
N ALA A 62 29.11 -53.46 -8.59
CA ALA A 62 29.17 -54.92 -8.49
C ALA A 62 28.69 -55.49 -7.14
N ILE A 63 28.57 -54.67 -6.08
CA ILE A 63 28.02 -55.05 -4.77
C ILE A 63 26.52 -54.76 -4.72
N LYS A 64 26.11 -53.55 -5.09
CA LYS A 64 24.70 -53.24 -5.34
C LYS A 64 24.58 -52.17 -6.44
N PRO A 65 23.93 -52.48 -7.58
CA PRO A 65 23.70 -51.52 -8.65
C PRO A 65 22.99 -50.27 -8.14
N TRP A 66 23.53 -49.10 -8.45
CA TRP A 66 23.01 -47.84 -7.89
C TRP A 66 21.63 -47.48 -8.43
N ALA A 67 21.29 -47.97 -9.63
CA ALA A 67 19.95 -47.86 -10.20
C ALA A 67 18.88 -48.52 -9.30
N GLU A 68 19.19 -49.68 -8.69
CA GLU A 68 18.27 -50.36 -7.76
C GLU A 68 18.10 -49.55 -6.47
N VAL A 69 19.18 -48.98 -5.94
CA VAL A 69 19.14 -48.11 -4.75
C VAL A 69 18.32 -46.83 -5.01
N VAL A 70 18.35 -46.31 -6.25
CA VAL A 70 17.52 -45.17 -6.67
C VAL A 70 16.05 -45.58 -6.84
N ALA A 71 15.77 -46.77 -7.38
CA ALA A 71 14.40 -47.30 -7.51
C ALA A 71 13.76 -47.58 -6.13
N GLU A 72 14.50 -48.17 -5.19
CA GLU A 72 14.06 -48.39 -3.79
C GLU A 72 13.69 -47.09 -3.10
N ARG A 73 14.43 -46.00 -3.36
CA ARG A 73 14.13 -44.65 -2.83
C ARG A 73 12.88 -44.02 -3.43
N ALA A 74 12.51 -44.38 -4.66
CA ALA A 74 11.31 -43.85 -5.32
C ALA A 74 10.01 -44.56 -4.86
N GLY A 75 10.11 -45.78 -4.35
CA GLY A 75 8.95 -46.59 -3.92
C GLY A 75 8.45 -46.35 -2.49
N ALA A 76 9.13 -45.50 -1.70
CA ALA A 76 8.78 -45.27 -0.29
C ALA A 76 8.46 -43.80 -0.02
N ASN A 77 7.31 -43.52 0.60
CA ASN A 77 6.85 -42.17 0.97
C ASN A 77 7.81 -41.51 1.98
N TYR A 78 8.80 -40.77 1.49
CA TYR A 78 9.80 -40.09 2.32
C TYR A 78 9.44 -38.63 2.57
N THR A 79 8.83 -38.34 3.72
CA THR A 79 8.76 -37.00 4.27
C THR A 79 10.12 -36.62 4.87
N ALA A 80 10.77 -35.60 4.30
CA ALA A 80 12.08 -35.15 4.75
C ALA A 80 11.98 -34.42 6.11
N SER A 81 12.21 -35.14 7.21
CA SER A 81 12.39 -34.51 8.53
C SER A 81 13.59 -33.54 8.49
N PRO A 82 13.42 -32.27 8.89
CA PRO A 82 14.50 -31.28 8.79
C PRO A 82 15.65 -31.66 9.73
N LYS A 83 16.84 -31.90 9.17
CA LYS A 83 18.06 -32.04 9.97
C LYS A 83 18.35 -30.71 10.66
N ALA A 84 18.28 -30.70 11.99
CA ALA A 84 18.72 -29.57 12.80
C ALA A 84 20.21 -29.27 12.50
N ARG A 85 20.48 -28.24 11.70
CA ARG A 85 21.82 -27.69 11.54
C ARG A 85 22.20 -27.03 12.87
N ILE A 86 23.08 -27.65 13.64
CA ILE A 86 23.80 -26.95 14.71
C ILE A 86 24.55 -25.79 14.02
N PRO A 87 24.31 -24.52 14.40
CA PRO A 87 25.00 -23.41 13.76
C PRO A 87 26.51 -23.53 14.00
N LYS A 88 27.30 -23.58 12.92
CA LYS A 88 28.67 -23.07 13.01
C LYS A 88 28.52 -21.58 13.33
N LYS A 89 29.20 -21.08 14.36
CA LYS A 89 29.29 -19.63 14.59
C LYS A 89 29.84 -18.98 13.33
N GLU A 90 29.06 -18.10 12.71
CA GLU A 90 29.54 -17.20 11.68
C GLU A 90 30.67 -16.36 12.26
N ARG A 91 31.83 -16.40 11.59
CA ARG A 91 32.94 -15.53 11.93
C ARG A 91 32.66 -14.18 11.28
N ILE A 92 31.97 -13.31 12.03
CA ILE A 92 31.71 -11.92 11.62
C ILE A 92 33.04 -11.30 11.14
N LEU A 93 33.15 -11.04 9.85
CA LEU A 93 34.27 -10.30 9.30
C LEU A 93 34.06 -8.81 9.60
N PRO A 94 35.12 -8.07 9.97
CA PRO A 94 35.01 -6.63 10.19
C PRO A 94 34.67 -5.92 8.87
N LYS A 95 33.85 -4.86 8.96
CA LYS A 95 33.52 -4.03 7.80
C LYS A 95 34.78 -3.35 7.25
N SER A 96 34.89 -3.26 5.94
CA SER A 96 35.94 -2.49 5.25
C SER A 96 36.01 -1.07 5.80
N ALA A 97 37.22 -0.57 6.07
CA ALA A 97 37.40 0.79 6.57
C ALA A 97 36.88 1.83 5.57
N PRO A 98 36.26 2.93 6.03
CA PRO A 98 35.91 4.04 5.16
C PRO A 98 37.17 4.64 4.55
N ILE A 99 37.09 5.09 3.30
CA ILE A 99 38.16 5.85 2.66
C ILE A 99 38.21 7.24 3.35
N PRO A 100 39.38 7.74 3.78
CA PRO A 100 39.46 9.01 4.48
C PRO A 100 38.91 10.19 3.67
N ASP A 101 38.15 11.08 4.31
CA ASP A 101 37.72 12.33 3.71
C ASP A 101 38.85 13.37 3.80
N GLY A 102 39.33 13.84 2.64
CA GLY A 102 40.39 14.84 2.52
C GLY A 102 40.95 14.90 1.10
N GLU A 103 41.96 15.75 0.89
CA GLU A 103 42.78 15.73 -0.32
C GLU A 103 43.69 14.50 -0.27
N LEU A 104 43.47 13.54 -1.17
CA LEU A 104 44.30 12.34 -1.32
C LEU A 104 45.50 12.71 -2.19
N ALA A 105 46.69 12.24 -1.82
CA ALA A 105 47.92 12.49 -2.58
C ALA A 105 48.77 11.23 -2.68
N LEU A 106 49.21 10.91 -3.90
CA LEU A 106 50.02 9.74 -4.21
C LEU A 106 51.42 9.85 -3.58
N VAL A 107 51.93 8.76 -3.00
CA VAL A 107 53.27 8.77 -2.39
C VAL A 107 54.35 8.77 -3.48
N MET A 108 55.01 9.92 -3.64
CA MET A 108 56.15 10.10 -4.55
C MET A 108 57.49 10.03 -3.80
N LEU A 109 58.52 9.52 -4.47
CA LEU A 109 59.91 9.64 -4.05
C LEU A 109 60.40 11.09 -4.26
N THR A 110 61.30 11.57 -3.40
CA THR A 110 61.84 12.93 -3.49
C THR A 110 62.73 13.16 -4.71
N GLN A 111 63.28 12.09 -5.28
CA GLN A 111 63.93 12.02 -6.60
C GLN A 111 63.64 10.63 -7.19
N ALA A 112 63.63 10.52 -8.52
CA ALA A 112 63.55 9.23 -9.22
C ALA A 112 64.70 8.30 -8.79
N ALA A 113 64.41 7.01 -8.64
CA ALA A 113 65.38 6.07 -8.11
C ALA A 113 66.49 5.75 -9.12
N THR A 114 67.74 5.81 -8.68
CA THR A 114 68.93 5.46 -9.49
C THR A 114 69.56 4.11 -9.11
N ASP A 115 69.02 3.42 -8.10
CA ASP A 115 69.49 2.11 -7.59
C ASP A 115 68.74 0.91 -8.18
N ILE A 116 68.11 1.09 -9.35
CA ILE A 116 67.21 0.12 -9.99
C ILE A 116 67.96 -1.21 -10.27
N PRO A 117 67.45 -2.37 -9.80
CA PRO A 117 68.03 -3.69 -10.06
C PRO A 117 68.20 -4.02 -11.56
N GLN A 118 69.44 -3.92 -12.04
CA GLN A 118 69.78 -4.23 -13.43
C GLN A 118 69.80 -5.74 -13.70
N THR A 119 69.27 -6.14 -14.85
CA THR A 119 69.37 -7.52 -15.36
C THR A 119 70.79 -7.81 -15.85
N GLN A 120 71.34 -8.95 -15.43
CA GLN A 120 72.75 -9.33 -15.65
C GLN A 120 72.87 -10.75 -16.24
N ASN A 121 73.94 -10.99 -17.00
CA ASN A 121 74.33 -12.33 -17.41
C ASN A 121 74.89 -13.11 -16.20
N ILE A 122 74.58 -14.41 -16.13
CA ILE A 122 74.93 -15.24 -14.98
C ILE A 122 76.39 -15.68 -15.07
N THR A 123 77.19 -15.34 -14.05
CA THR A 123 78.63 -15.65 -13.96
C THR A 123 78.95 -16.77 -12.96
N SER A 124 77.93 -17.35 -12.32
CA SER A 124 78.03 -18.34 -11.24
C SER A 124 77.36 -19.67 -11.60
N LEU A 125 77.52 -20.70 -10.75
CA LEU A 125 76.91 -22.01 -10.97
C LEU A 125 75.37 -21.92 -10.94
N LEU A 126 74.71 -22.44 -11.98
CA LEU A 126 73.26 -22.33 -12.16
C LEU A 126 72.47 -23.25 -11.21
N PRO A 127 71.35 -22.77 -10.61
CA PRO A 127 70.43 -23.62 -9.88
C PRO A 127 69.80 -24.71 -10.77
N LYS A 128 69.52 -25.88 -10.19
CA LYS A 128 68.89 -27.00 -10.89
C LYS A 128 67.56 -26.57 -11.53
N GLY A 129 67.46 -26.73 -12.85
CA GLY A 129 66.28 -26.36 -13.64
C GLY A 129 66.30 -24.96 -14.26
N ILE A 130 67.39 -24.19 -14.15
CA ILE A 130 67.58 -22.93 -14.87
C ILE A 130 68.48 -23.16 -16.11
N PRO A 131 68.07 -22.72 -17.33
CA PRO A 131 68.88 -22.86 -18.54
C PRO A 131 70.19 -22.04 -18.56
N GLY A 132 71.16 -22.48 -19.36
CA GLY A 132 72.47 -21.84 -19.53
C GLY A 132 72.46 -20.45 -20.17
N ASN A 133 71.36 -20.08 -20.83
CA ASN A 133 71.13 -18.78 -21.46
C ASN A 133 70.23 -17.85 -20.62
N ALA A 134 69.99 -18.17 -19.35
CA ALA A 134 69.22 -17.31 -18.46
C ALA A 134 69.99 -16.05 -18.06
N THR A 135 69.24 -14.97 -17.89
CA THR A 135 69.68 -13.76 -17.20
C THR A 135 69.17 -13.78 -15.75
N GLN A 136 69.77 -12.97 -14.88
CA GLN A 136 69.35 -12.81 -13.49
C GLN A 136 69.09 -11.34 -13.15
N THR A 137 68.10 -11.09 -12.29
CA THR A 137 67.87 -9.78 -11.64
C THR A 137 67.70 -10.02 -10.14
N ILE A 138 68.33 -9.19 -9.30
CA ILE A 138 68.45 -9.41 -7.85
C ILE A 138 67.68 -8.31 -7.11
N TYR A 139 66.65 -8.70 -6.36
CA TYR A 139 65.79 -7.80 -5.57
C TYR A 139 66.16 -7.93 -4.08
N PRO A 140 66.88 -6.95 -3.48
CA PRO A 140 67.31 -7.01 -2.09
C PRO A 140 66.18 -6.63 -1.13
N TYR A 141 65.79 -7.54 -0.23
CA TYR A 141 64.79 -7.29 0.81
C TYR A 141 65.43 -6.77 2.11
N SER A 142 66.65 -7.22 2.42
CA SER A 142 67.43 -6.77 3.56
C SER A 142 68.92 -7.00 3.30
N GLN A 143 69.80 -6.66 4.26
CA GLN A 143 71.23 -6.99 4.18
C GLN A 143 71.49 -8.50 4.14
N THR A 144 70.53 -9.32 4.62
CA THR A 144 70.66 -10.77 4.74
C THR A 144 69.71 -11.54 3.82
N GLN A 145 68.74 -10.92 3.14
CA GLN A 145 67.71 -11.59 2.33
C GLN A 145 67.52 -10.94 0.94
N TRP A 146 67.42 -11.75 -0.11
CA TRP A 146 67.11 -11.28 -1.47
C TRP A 146 66.41 -12.34 -2.32
N VAL A 147 65.68 -11.89 -3.35
CA VAL A 147 65.10 -12.76 -4.38
C VAL A 147 65.89 -12.61 -5.66
N ILE A 148 66.23 -13.72 -6.31
CA ILE A 148 66.77 -13.72 -7.68
C ILE A 148 65.67 -14.17 -8.64
N ARG A 149 65.32 -13.31 -9.60
CA ARG A 149 64.50 -13.65 -10.77
C ARG A 149 65.44 -14.09 -11.89
N TYR A 150 65.33 -15.34 -12.29
CA TYR A 150 65.94 -15.88 -13.50
C TYR A 150 64.95 -15.77 -14.66
N GLU A 151 65.39 -15.33 -15.84
CA GLU A 151 64.54 -15.16 -17.02
C GLU A 151 65.30 -15.56 -18.30
N TRP A 152 64.67 -16.36 -19.16
CA TRP A 152 65.24 -16.86 -20.41
C TRP A 152 64.19 -16.88 -21.54
N ALA A 153 64.65 -16.81 -22.79
CA ALA A 153 63.77 -16.96 -23.96
C ALA A 153 63.22 -18.39 -24.05
N ASP A 154 61.90 -18.50 -24.22
CA ASP A 154 61.15 -19.75 -24.37
C ASP A 154 59.96 -19.50 -25.30
N TYR A 155 60.17 -19.81 -26.58
CA TYR A 155 59.19 -19.59 -27.65
C TYR A 155 57.99 -20.56 -27.61
N ILE A 156 57.94 -21.48 -26.63
CA ILE A 156 56.77 -22.34 -26.37
C ILE A 156 55.77 -21.62 -25.44
N LYS A 157 56.21 -20.62 -24.67
CA LYS A 157 55.35 -19.77 -23.83
C LYS A 157 54.70 -18.66 -24.66
N GLU A 158 53.44 -18.34 -24.35
CA GLU A 158 52.67 -17.27 -25.01
C GLU A 158 53.35 -15.89 -24.94
N LYS A 159 54.19 -15.64 -23.92
CA LYS A 159 54.98 -14.40 -23.76
C LYS A 159 56.43 -14.48 -24.31
N GLY A 160 56.78 -15.55 -25.04
CA GLY A 160 58.10 -15.77 -25.66
C GLY A 160 59.27 -16.01 -24.68
N LYS A 161 58.99 -16.12 -23.38
CA LYS A 161 59.97 -16.27 -22.30
C LYS A 161 59.36 -16.97 -21.09
N ASP A 162 60.22 -17.63 -20.31
CA ASP A 162 59.86 -18.22 -19.03
C ASP A 162 60.71 -17.63 -17.89
N LYS A 163 60.18 -17.67 -16.66
CA LYS A 163 60.79 -17.03 -15.48
C LYS A 163 60.74 -17.92 -14.25
N SER A 164 61.75 -17.83 -13.39
CA SER A 164 61.79 -18.56 -12.12
C SER A 164 62.41 -17.71 -11.00
N PHE A 165 61.71 -17.62 -9.88
CA PHE A 165 62.14 -16.88 -8.70
C PHE A 165 62.82 -17.83 -7.70
N ARG A 166 63.91 -17.41 -7.07
CA ARG A 166 64.59 -18.15 -5.99
C ARG A 166 64.88 -17.22 -4.82
N GLN A 167 64.41 -17.61 -3.64
CA GLN A 167 64.71 -16.94 -2.38
C GLN A 167 66.13 -17.31 -1.92
N TRP A 168 66.85 -16.34 -1.42
CA TRP A 168 68.16 -16.52 -0.80
C TRP A 168 68.22 -15.78 0.54
N HIS A 169 69.01 -16.30 1.46
CA HIS A 169 69.41 -15.60 2.67
C HIS A 169 70.89 -15.84 2.99
N ARG A 170 71.45 -15.06 3.91
CA ARG A 170 72.76 -15.31 4.53
C ARG A 170 72.59 -16.00 5.87
N LEU A 171 73.41 -17.02 6.10
CA LEU A 171 73.69 -17.53 7.43
C LEU A 171 74.52 -16.52 8.25
N PRO A 172 74.62 -16.65 9.59
CA PRO A 172 75.37 -15.73 10.46
C PRO A 172 76.89 -15.64 10.18
N ASP A 173 77.46 -16.57 9.41
CA ASP A 173 78.84 -16.54 8.92
C ASP A 173 79.01 -15.76 7.60
N GLY A 174 77.91 -15.28 7.00
CA GLY A 174 77.86 -14.59 5.71
C GLY A 174 77.58 -15.49 4.50
N THR A 175 77.53 -16.82 4.68
CA THR A 175 77.35 -17.82 3.61
C THR A 175 75.95 -17.70 2.98
N PRO A 176 75.83 -17.58 1.64
CA PRO A 176 74.54 -17.47 0.97
C PRO A 176 73.90 -18.84 0.71
N GLU A 177 72.65 -19.03 1.15
CA GLU A 177 71.87 -20.25 0.92
C GLU A 177 70.59 -19.98 0.13
N MET A 178 70.31 -20.82 -0.88
CA MET A 178 69.10 -20.76 -1.72
C MET A 178 67.87 -21.39 -1.03
N ARG A 179 67.46 -20.81 0.09
CA ARG A 179 66.17 -21.06 0.76
C ARG A 179 65.68 -19.77 1.43
N LYS A 180 64.40 -19.73 1.82
CA LYS A 180 63.76 -18.56 2.45
C LYS A 180 64.46 -18.13 3.76
N GLY A 181 65.09 -19.06 4.47
CA GLY A 181 65.62 -18.80 5.81
C GLY A 181 64.51 -18.67 6.85
N ASP A 182 64.89 -18.53 8.12
CA ASP A 182 63.97 -18.53 9.27
C ASP A 182 63.59 -17.10 9.73
N GLU A 183 64.29 -16.08 9.23
CA GLU A 183 64.00 -14.65 9.49
C GLU A 183 62.72 -14.17 8.77
N PRO A 184 61.95 -13.24 9.36
CA PRO A 184 60.77 -12.64 8.72
C PRO A 184 61.12 -11.95 7.39
N TRP A 185 60.20 -11.99 6.43
CA TRP A 185 60.30 -11.25 5.18
C TRP A 185 59.24 -10.16 5.15
N LYS A 186 59.69 -8.89 5.22
CA LYS A 186 58.85 -7.72 4.92
C LYS A 186 58.38 -7.72 3.47
N ALA A 187 57.39 -6.89 3.16
CA ALA A 187 57.09 -6.50 1.80
C ALA A 187 58.26 -5.73 1.16
N TYR A 188 58.41 -5.86 -0.16
CA TYR A 188 59.50 -5.25 -0.91
C TYR A 188 59.37 -3.72 -0.92
N ARG A 189 60.47 -3.00 -0.65
CA ARG A 189 60.57 -1.52 -0.62
C ARG A 189 59.62 -0.79 0.35
N ILE A 190 58.87 -1.50 1.20
CA ILE A 190 57.87 -0.90 2.10
C ILE A 190 58.44 0.16 3.06
N ASP A 191 59.65 -0.04 3.59
CA ASP A 191 60.31 0.92 4.49
C ASP A 191 60.67 2.25 3.79
N GLU A 192 60.97 2.20 2.49
CA GLU A 192 61.26 3.39 1.67
C GLU A 192 59.96 4.14 1.35
N ALA A 193 58.90 3.42 0.97
CA ALA A 193 57.57 3.99 0.77
C ALA A 193 57.00 4.67 2.03
N ILE A 194 57.21 4.05 3.21
CA ILE A 194 56.85 4.62 4.53
C ILE A 194 57.76 5.78 4.93
N ALA A 195 58.97 5.89 4.39
CA ALA A 195 59.81 7.08 4.56
C ALA A 195 59.31 8.23 3.67
N ALA A 196 58.95 7.94 2.42
CA ALA A 196 58.45 8.91 1.45
C ALA A 196 57.08 9.52 1.86
N SER A 197 56.14 8.71 2.34
CA SER A 197 54.78 9.15 2.71
C SER A 197 54.74 10.28 3.74
N LYS A 198 55.77 10.38 4.60
CA LYS A 198 55.93 11.43 5.63
C LYS A 198 56.22 12.82 5.06
N SER A 199 56.48 12.93 3.75
CA SER A 199 56.68 14.20 3.05
C SER A 199 55.45 14.69 2.27
N VAL A 200 54.40 13.87 2.19
CA VAL A 200 53.16 14.17 1.46
C VAL A 200 52.31 15.20 2.24
N GLN A 201 51.73 16.16 1.52
CA GLN A 201 50.68 17.05 2.04
C GLN A 201 49.32 16.47 1.66
N GLY A 202 48.37 16.43 2.59
CA GLY A 202 47.11 15.70 2.43
C GLY A 202 47.17 14.31 3.04
N THR A 203 46.30 13.41 2.59
CA THR A 203 46.25 12.00 3.03
C THR A 203 47.10 11.13 2.11
N PRO A 204 48.17 10.46 2.60
CA PRO A 204 49.03 9.65 1.74
C PRO A 204 48.30 8.41 1.20
N ALA A 205 48.38 8.21 -0.11
CA ALA A 205 47.88 7.03 -0.81
C ALA A 205 49.04 6.26 -1.46
N LEU A 206 49.23 4.99 -1.06
CA LEU A 206 50.41 4.19 -1.40
C LEU A 206 50.10 3.11 -2.45
N LEU A 207 50.94 3.00 -3.48
CA LEU A 207 50.85 1.97 -4.51
C LEU A 207 51.31 0.59 -4.03
N GLN A 208 50.53 -0.43 -4.37
CA GLN A 208 50.88 -1.83 -4.29
C GLN A 208 50.88 -2.43 -5.72
N HIS A 209 51.85 -3.30 -6.00
CA HIS A 209 51.97 -4.04 -7.25
C HIS A 209 52.10 -5.55 -7.02
N GLU A 210 51.94 -6.36 -8.08
CA GLU A 210 52.00 -7.84 -7.99
C GLU A 210 53.41 -8.46 -7.98
N GLY A 211 54.44 -7.71 -8.34
CA GLY A 211 55.80 -8.23 -8.45
C GLY A 211 56.87 -7.15 -8.39
N GLU A 212 58.08 -7.56 -8.05
CA GLU A 212 59.17 -6.67 -7.65
C GLU A 212 59.64 -5.77 -8.80
N GLY A 213 59.56 -6.26 -10.04
CA GLY A 213 59.87 -5.47 -11.23
C GLY A 213 58.87 -4.34 -11.52
N CYS A 214 57.60 -4.48 -11.11
CA CYS A 214 56.60 -3.43 -11.28
C CYS A 214 56.82 -2.29 -10.27
N VAL A 215 57.22 -2.64 -9.05
CA VAL A 215 57.67 -1.67 -8.04
C VAL A 215 58.86 -0.87 -8.55
N GLU A 216 59.88 -1.52 -9.11
CA GLU A 216 61.08 -0.83 -9.62
C GLU A 216 60.80 0.06 -10.85
N VAL A 217 59.87 -0.31 -11.74
CA VAL A 217 59.37 0.57 -12.81
C VAL A 217 58.64 1.79 -12.24
N GLY A 218 57.88 1.64 -11.15
CA GLY A 218 57.33 2.79 -10.43
C GLY A 218 58.43 3.71 -9.88
N ARG A 219 59.43 3.14 -9.19
CA ARG A 219 60.55 3.88 -8.58
C ARG A 219 61.39 4.65 -9.60
N GLU A 220 61.61 4.08 -10.79
CA GLU A 220 62.26 4.74 -11.93
C GLU A 220 61.54 6.05 -12.34
N HIS A 221 60.22 6.06 -12.23
CA HIS A 221 59.36 7.20 -12.54
C HIS A 221 58.99 8.05 -11.30
N GLY A 222 59.67 7.80 -10.16
CA GLY A 222 59.46 8.53 -8.90
C GLY A 222 58.22 8.11 -8.10
N LEU A 223 57.48 7.08 -8.52
CA LEU A 223 56.33 6.54 -7.80
C LEU A 223 56.82 5.59 -6.70
N ALA A 224 56.43 5.83 -5.44
CA ALA A 224 56.77 4.91 -4.34
C ALA A 224 55.70 3.82 -4.21
N GLY A 225 56.15 2.55 -4.08
CA GLY A 225 55.23 1.42 -3.96
C GLY A 225 55.90 0.18 -3.35
N PHE A 226 55.10 -0.86 -3.11
CA PHE A 226 55.54 -2.12 -2.49
C PHE A 226 54.91 -3.36 -3.13
N THR A 227 55.45 -4.55 -2.79
CA THR A 227 54.86 -5.85 -3.19
C THR A 227 55.19 -6.98 -2.22
N PHE A 228 54.42 -8.07 -2.25
CA PHE A 228 54.66 -9.27 -1.44
C PHE A 228 55.55 -10.29 -2.16
N GLN A 229 56.39 -10.99 -1.39
CA GLN A 229 57.40 -11.92 -1.89
C GLN A 229 56.80 -13.18 -2.57
N GLY A 230 56.62 -13.16 -3.89
CA GLY A 230 56.35 -14.34 -4.71
C GLY A 230 55.05 -15.08 -4.36
N SER A 231 55.11 -16.04 -3.43
CA SER A 231 53.95 -16.79 -2.92
C SER A 231 53.45 -16.28 -1.54
N ALA A 232 54.04 -15.22 -0.99
CA ALA A 232 53.68 -14.63 0.31
C ALA A 232 52.43 -13.74 0.25
N TRP A 233 51.44 -14.13 -0.56
CA TRP A 233 50.12 -13.49 -0.68
C TRP A 233 49.09 -14.13 0.28
N ASP A 234 49.57 -14.77 1.35
CA ASP A 234 48.74 -15.38 2.38
C ASP A 234 48.46 -14.39 3.52
N LYS A 235 47.34 -14.60 4.22
CA LYS A 235 46.86 -13.73 5.30
C LYS A 235 47.88 -13.49 6.43
N LYS A 236 48.79 -14.43 6.71
CA LYS A 236 49.84 -14.23 7.74
C LYS A 236 50.97 -13.29 7.27
N SER A 237 51.21 -13.23 5.96
CA SER A 237 52.21 -12.37 5.34
C SER A 237 51.68 -10.96 5.08
N ILE A 238 50.38 -10.82 4.77
CA ILE A 238 49.77 -9.52 4.43
C ILE A 238 49.45 -8.68 5.68
N LEU A 239 48.82 -9.27 6.71
CA LEU A 239 48.32 -8.53 7.88
C LEU A 239 49.39 -7.69 8.62
N PRO A 240 50.62 -8.16 8.90
CA PRO A 240 51.62 -7.37 9.62
C PRO A 240 52.07 -6.12 8.85
N GLU A 241 52.24 -6.25 7.53
CA GLU A 241 52.69 -5.17 6.67
C GLU A 241 51.59 -4.11 6.48
N TYR A 242 50.32 -4.53 6.38
CA TYR A 242 49.18 -3.60 6.35
C TYR A 242 48.98 -2.86 7.67
N GLN A 243 49.19 -3.54 8.80
CA GLN A 243 49.19 -2.90 10.11
C GLN A 243 50.31 -1.85 10.22
N LEU A 244 51.52 -2.17 9.74
CA LEU A 244 52.65 -1.23 9.67
C LEU A 244 52.37 0.00 8.78
N ILE A 245 51.69 -0.18 7.63
CA ILE A 245 51.27 0.93 6.75
C ILE A 245 50.28 1.84 7.48
N LYS A 246 49.27 1.27 8.13
CA LYS A 246 48.27 2.01 8.91
C LYS A 246 48.88 2.78 10.09
N ASP A 247 49.73 2.12 10.88
CA ASP A 247 50.41 2.73 12.02
C ASP A 247 51.45 3.80 11.60
N SER A 248 51.85 3.80 10.33
CA SER A 248 52.67 4.85 9.71
C SER A 248 51.88 6.07 9.21
N GLY A 249 50.55 6.10 9.38
CA GLY A 249 49.69 7.22 9.00
C GLY A 249 49.29 7.28 7.53
N ILE A 250 49.46 6.19 6.77
CA ILE A 250 49.01 6.08 5.39
C ILE A 250 47.52 5.75 5.37
N GLY A 251 46.73 6.53 4.63
CA GLY A 251 45.26 6.46 4.69
C GLY A 251 44.63 5.49 3.67
N LEU A 252 45.31 5.23 2.56
CA LEU A 252 44.80 4.43 1.44
C LEU A 252 45.90 3.57 0.80
N ILE A 253 45.58 2.31 0.50
CA ILE A 253 46.38 1.44 -0.38
C ILE A 253 45.70 1.37 -1.75
N ILE A 254 46.46 1.60 -2.82
CA ILE A 254 46.03 1.50 -4.22
C ILE A 254 46.70 0.26 -4.82
N PHE A 255 45.94 -0.81 -5.04
CA PHE A 255 46.47 -2.05 -5.60
C PHE A 255 46.20 -2.10 -7.12
N LEU A 256 47.24 -1.80 -7.89
CA LEU A 256 47.26 -2.04 -9.33
C LEU A 256 47.60 -3.53 -9.55
N HIS A 257 46.58 -4.33 -9.87
CA HIS A 257 46.66 -5.79 -9.95
C HIS A 257 46.79 -6.28 -11.40
N ASP A 258 47.24 -7.52 -11.60
CA ASP A 258 47.26 -8.14 -12.93
C ASP A 258 45.78 -8.44 -13.33
N PRO A 259 45.36 -8.20 -14.58
CA PRO A 259 43.97 -8.37 -15.04
C PRO A 259 43.53 -9.83 -15.22
N ASP A 260 44.09 -10.78 -14.46
CA ASP A 260 43.81 -12.21 -14.56
C ASP A 260 43.23 -12.83 -13.28
N ASP A 261 42.79 -14.08 -13.42
CA ASP A 261 42.23 -14.93 -12.37
C ASP A 261 43.12 -15.08 -11.11
N ALA A 262 44.43 -14.89 -11.22
CA ALA A 262 45.36 -14.94 -10.09
C ALA A 262 45.48 -13.57 -9.42
N GLY A 263 45.51 -12.48 -10.20
CA GLY A 263 45.49 -11.12 -9.68
C GLY A 263 44.20 -10.78 -8.93
N LEU A 264 43.03 -11.15 -9.49
CA LEU A 264 41.75 -11.00 -8.80
C LEU A 264 41.69 -11.77 -7.47
N LYS A 265 42.30 -12.96 -7.38
CA LYS A 265 42.38 -13.74 -6.13
C LYS A 265 43.34 -13.11 -5.10
N LYS A 266 44.42 -12.44 -5.55
CA LYS A 266 45.27 -11.62 -4.69
C LYS A 266 44.52 -10.39 -4.20
N LEU A 267 43.79 -9.70 -5.06
CA LEU A 267 42.98 -8.53 -4.70
C LEU A 267 41.94 -8.86 -3.63
N ALA A 268 41.19 -9.95 -3.78
CA ALA A 268 40.26 -10.43 -2.75
C ALA A 268 40.97 -10.71 -1.40
N SER A 269 42.11 -11.41 -1.44
CA SER A 269 42.93 -11.69 -0.25
C SER A 269 43.45 -10.42 0.43
N CYS A 270 43.82 -9.42 -0.36
CA CYS A 270 44.24 -8.09 0.09
C CYS A 270 43.07 -7.29 0.69
N LEU A 271 41.88 -7.29 0.08
CA LEU A 271 40.68 -6.63 0.59
C LEU A 271 40.26 -7.21 1.95
N GLU A 272 40.28 -8.54 2.09
CA GLU A 272 40.08 -9.24 3.38
C GLU A 272 41.04 -8.77 4.48
N CYS A 273 42.33 -8.61 4.14
CA CYS A 273 43.35 -8.20 5.11
C CYS A 273 43.27 -6.70 5.43
N ALA A 274 42.91 -5.87 4.46
CA ALA A 274 42.69 -4.44 4.65
C ALA A 274 41.47 -4.18 5.55
N ALA A 275 40.39 -4.95 5.39
CA ALA A 275 39.24 -4.93 6.28
C ALA A 275 39.58 -5.42 7.70
N GLU A 276 40.40 -6.47 7.85
CA GLU A 276 40.80 -7.01 9.16
C GLU A 276 41.75 -6.07 9.93
N VAL A 277 42.65 -5.35 9.24
CA VAL A 277 43.46 -4.25 9.81
C VAL A 277 42.65 -2.97 10.00
N GLY A 278 41.58 -2.78 9.23
CA GLY A 278 40.82 -1.54 9.17
C GLY A 278 41.63 -0.39 8.52
N ILE A 279 42.18 -0.64 7.33
CA ILE A 279 42.76 0.37 6.42
C ILE A 279 41.98 0.35 5.09
N ALA A 280 41.87 1.49 4.41
CA ALA A 280 41.20 1.54 3.12
C ALA A 280 42.09 0.95 2.02
N LEU A 281 41.51 0.11 1.15
CA LEU A 281 42.17 -0.42 -0.04
C LEU A 281 41.23 -0.33 -1.25
N VAL A 282 41.76 0.16 -2.38
CA VAL A 282 41.10 0.15 -3.70
C VAL A 282 41.94 -0.70 -4.64
N GLY A 283 41.31 -1.63 -5.36
CA GLY A 283 41.92 -2.32 -6.49
C GLY A 283 41.58 -1.57 -7.78
N ILE A 284 42.54 -1.48 -8.70
CA ILE A 284 42.36 -0.82 -10.01
C ILE A 284 42.87 -1.78 -11.09
N ASN A 285 42.09 -1.96 -12.16
CA ASN A 285 42.53 -2.74 -13.31
C ASN A 285 43.36 -1.83 -14.25
N PRO A 286 44.56 -2.24 -14.68
CA PRO A 286 45.37 -1.49 -15.64
C PRO A 286 44.62 -1.06 -16.91
N ASN A 287 43.63 -1.84 -17.34
CA ASN A 287 42.81 -1.54 -18.52
C ASN A 287 41.85 -0.36 -18.32
N ASP A 288 41.48 -0.02 -17.07
CA ASP A 288 40.60 1.13 -16.78
C ASP A 288 41.35 2.44 -17.09
N ILE A 289 42.63 2.49 -16.68
CA ILE A 289 43.56 3.60 -16.93
C ILE A 289 43.92 3.68 -18.43
N CYS A 290 44.09 2.54 -19.09
CA CYS A 290 44.54 2.44 -20.47
C CYS A 290 43.82 1.29 -21.24
N PRO A 291 42.67 1.56 -21.87
CA PRO A 291 41.82 0.52 -22.48
C PRO A 291 42.45 -0.26 -23.64
N ASP A 292 43.45 0.31 -24.32
CA ASP A 292 44.15 -0.32 -25.45
C ASP A 292 45.22 -1.36 -25.03
N LEU A 293 45.29 -1.71 -23.74
CA LEU A 293 46.28 -2.67 -23.23
C LEU A 293 45.93 -4.15 -23.53
N PRO A 294 46.95 -4.99 -23.77
CA PRO A 294 46.74 -6.42 -24.03
C PRO A 294 46.36 -7.17 -22.75
N TYR A 295 45.07 -7.54 -22.63
CA TYR A 295 44.41 -8.17 -21.47
C TYR A 295 45.17 -9.28 -20.70
N LYS A 296 46.17 -9.96 -21.29
CA LYS A 296 47.00 -10.97 -20.60
C LYS A 296 48.32 -10.43 -20.02
N SER A 297 48.65 -9.15 -20.20
CA SER A 297 49.95 -8.57 -19.80
C SER A 297 49.90 -7.08 -19.46
N SER A 298 48.72 -6.50 -19.26
CA SER A 298 48.58 -5.13 -18.76
C SER A 298 49.20 -5.01 -17.37
N ASP A 299 50.32 -4.30 -17.25
CA ASP A 299 50.95 -3.91 -15.98
C ASP A 299 51.45 -2.44 -16.07
N ILE A 300 52.00 -1.89 -14.98
CA ILE A 300 52.48 -0.49 -14.95
C ILE A 300 53.54 -0.18 -16.02
N LYS A 301 54.32 -1.17 -16.47
CA LYS A 301 55.33 -1.00 -17.49
C LYS A 301 54.71 -0.86 -18.88
N GLU A 302 53.67 -1.63 -19.17
CA GLU A 302 52.92 -1.46 -20.42
C GLU A 302 52.10 -0.15 -20.42
N ILE A 303 51.56 0.28 -19.26
CA ILE A 303 50.91 1.61 -19.11
C ILE A 303 51.90 2.75 -19.41
N LEU A 304 53.04 2.79 -18.71
CA LEU A 304 54.06 3.84 -18.90
C LEU A 304 54.82 3.72 -20.24
N GLY A 305 54.63 2.61 -20.97
CA GLY A 305 55.03 2.48 -22.37
C GLY A 305 54.08 3.18 -23.36
N GLN A 306 52.89 3.61 -22.93
CA GLN A 306 51.88 4.27 -23.76
C GLN A 306 51.50 5.68 -23.27
N MET A 307 51.79 6.06 -22.03
CA MET A 307 51.52 7.40 -21.50
C MET A 307 52.60 7.94 -20.56
N GLU A 308 52.75 9.25 -20.54
CA GLU A 308 53.66 9.98 -19.65
C GLU A 308 53.19 9.91 -18.17
N VAL A 309 54.15 9.94 -17.23
CA VAL A 309 53.89 9.80 -15.79
C VAL A 309 52.81 10.76 -15.24
N PRO A 310 52.74 12.06 -15.64
CA PRO A 310 51.69 12.95 -15.14
C PRO A 310 50.28 12.58 -15.63
N GLU A 311 50.14 12.00 -16.83
CA GLU A 311 48.85 11.52 -17.35
C GLU A 311 48.45 10.21 -16.68
N PHE A 312 49.42 9.33 -16.38
CA PHE A 312 49.19 8.14 -15.55
C PHE A 312 48.67 8.51 -14.17
N ILE A 313 49.33 9.45 -13.47
CA ILE A 313 48.89 9.92 -12.14
C ILE A 313 47.48 10.52 -12.23
N ARG A 314 47.22 11.41 -13.20
CA ARG A 314 45.91 12.05 -13.38
C ARG A 314 44.78 11.03 -13.56
N ARG A 315 44.98 9.99 -14.39
CA ARG A 315 43.98 8.92 -14.58
C ARG A 315 43.83 8.00 -13.38
N LEU A 316 44.93 7.68 -12.71
CA LEU A 316 44.92 6.90 -11.48
C LEU A 316 44.09 7.62 -10.40
N GLU A 317 44.23 8.95 -10.28
CA GLU A 317 43.44 9.80 -9.39
C GLU A 317 41.95 9.85 -9.82
N GLU A 318 41.65 9.94 -11.12
CA GLU A 318 40.28 9.82 -11.64
C GLU A 318 39.62 8.49 -11.26
N GLU A 319 40.30 7.36 -11.44
CA GLU A 319 39.77 6.03 -11.07
C GLU A 319 39.67 5.83 -9.54
N ILE A 320 40.58 6.41 -8.75
CA ILE A 320 40.44 6.45 -7.29
C ILE A 320 39.17 7.24 -6.90
N HIS A 321 38.93 8.39 -7.52
CA HIS A 321 37.73 9.18 -7.28
C HIS A 321 36.45 8.48 -7.78
N ALA A 322 36.51 7.75 -8.90
CA ALA A 322 35.42 6.92 -9.40
C ALA A 322 35.08 5.81 -8.40
N ALA A 323 36.07 5.03 -7.94
CA ALA A 323 35.90 3.98 -6.95
C ALA A 323 35.43 4.51 -5.58
N VAL A 324 35.88 5.70 -5.15
CA VAL A 324 35.37 6.40 -3.96
C VAL A 324 33.90 6.76 -4.13
N ASN A 325 33.51 7.32 -5.27
CA ASN A 325 32.13 7.73 -5.53
C ASN A 325 31.20 6.52 -5.69
N GLN A 326 31.63 5.47 -6.39
CA GLN A 326 30.92 4.20 -6.47
C GLN A 326 30.74 3.58 -5.08
N ARG A 327 31.76 3.62 -4.21
CA ARG A 327 31.63 3.16 -2.80
C ARG A 327 30.75 4.06 -1.94
N LYS A 328 30.69 5.37 -2.18
CA LYS A 328 29.75 6.28 -1.49
C LYS A 328 28.30 6.08 -1.98
N GLN A 329 28.11 5.75 -3.26
CA GLN A 329 26.82 5.33 -3.81
C GLN A 329 26.42 3.94 -3.30
N GLN A 330 27.32 2.96 -3.27
CA GLN A 330 27.11 1.66 -2.63
C GLN A 330 26.90 1.80 -1.12
N ALA A 331 27.47 2.78 -0.42
CA ALA A 331 27.11 3.02 0.99
C ALA A 331 25.66 3.51 1.18
N LEU A 332 25.05 4.08 0.15
CA LEU A 332 23.63 4.46 0.09
C LEU A 332 22.73 3.35 -0.50
N VAL A 333 23.28 2.50 -1.38
CA VAL A 333 22.55 1.42 -2.05
C VAL A 333 22.60 0.10 -1.27
N ASN A 334 23.68 -0.22 -0.55
CA ASN A 334 23.90 -1.47 0.22
C ASN A 334 23.04 -1.60 1.50
N VAL A 335 21.84 -1.02 1.46
CA VAL A 335 20.63 -1.59 2.09
C VAL A 335 20.01 -2.67 1.17
N ILE A 336 20.52 -2.80 -0.07
CA ILE A 336 20.11 -3.67 -1.17
C ILE A 336 21.41 -4.18 -1.86
N ASP A 337 21.50 -5.48 -2.11
CA ASP A 337 22.76 -6.24 -2.27
C ASP A 337 23.54 -6.03 -3.58
N ASP A 338 24.83 -6.43 -3.59
CA ASP A 338 25.27 -7.60 -4.38
C ASP A 338 26.73 -8.02 -4.06
N ASP A 339 26.94 -9.24 -3.54
CA ASP A 339 28.14 -10.10 -3.71
C ASP A 339 27.88 -11.47 -3.03
N ASP A 340 27.31 -12.45 -3.76
CA ASP A 340 27.12 -13.79 -3.16
C ASP A 340 26.96 -14.97 -4.16
N ASP A 341 27.74 -16.03 -3.96
CA ASP A 341 27.52 -17.40 -4.49
C ASP A 341 26.79 -18.30 -3.46
N GLN A 342 26.38 -17.74 -2.32
CA GLN A 342 25.35 -18.27 -1.43
C GLN A 342 23.97 -17.65 -1.73
N ASN A 343 23.85 -16.89 -2.84
CA ASN A 343 22.66 -16.14 -3.25
C ASN A 343 21.37 -16.96 -3.04
N PRO A 344 20.45 -16.54 -2.16
CA PRO A 344 19.29 -17.35 -1.82
C PRO A 344 18.38 -17.45 -3.05
N VAL A 345 18.15 -18.68 -3.53
CA VAL A 345 17.40 -18.97 -4.77
C VAL A 345 16.10 -18.15 -4.83
N VAL A 346 16.15 -17.06 -5.61
CA VAL A 346 15.14 -16.00 -5.56
C VAL A 346 13.82 -16.58 -6.04
N SER A 347 12.82 -16.61 -5.14
CA SER A 347 11.52 -17.19 -5.43
C SER A 347 10.91 -16.54 -6.67
N PHE A 348 10.21 -17.32 -7.50
CA PHE A 348 9.47 -16.76 -8.64
C PHE A 348 8.54 -15.61 -8.22
N ILE A 349 8.02 -15.63 -6.99
CA ILE A 349 7.20 -14.54 -6.43
C ILE A 349 8.04 -13.26 -6.20
N GLN A 350 9.29 -13.37 -5.76
CA GLN A 350 10.21 -12.24 -5.62
C GLN A 350 10.66 -11.71 -7.00
N GLN A 351 10.97 -12.59 -7.95
CA GLN A 351 11.29 -12.21 -9.33
C GLN A 351 10.11 -11.47 -9.99
N ALA A 352 8.89 -12.01 -9.83
CA ALA A 352 7.66 -11.38 -10.31
C ALA A 352 7.38 -10.05 -9.60
N PHE A 353 7.66 -9.95 -8.31
CA PHE A 353 7.53 -8.68 -7.59
C PHE A 353 8.50 -7.64 -8.15
N GLN A 354 9.79 -7.95 -8.28
CA GLN A 354 10.79 -7.00 -8.78
C GLN A 354 10.48 -6.55 -10.21
N ALA A 355 10.09 -7.47 -11.10
CA ALA A 355 9.78 -7.16 -12.50
C ALA A 355 8.44 -6.43 -12.72
N LEU A 356 7.51 -6.44 -11.75
CA LEU A 356 6.22 -5.77 -11.85
C LEU A 356 6.08 -4.55 -10.93
N TYR A 357 6.83 -4.47 -9.85
CA TYR A 357 6.67 -3.47 -8.80
C TYR A 357 8.00 -2.82 -8.35
N GLY A 358 9.14 -3.21 -8.94
CA GLY A 358 10.43 -2.55 -8.75
C GLY A 358 10.68 -1.35 -9.68
N ASP A 359 9.69 -0.95 -10.51
CA ASP A 359 9.84 0.11 -11.53
C ASP A 359 9.73 1.54 -10.96
N LYS A 360 9.11 1.70 -9.79
CA LYS A 360 8.85 2.95 -9.07
C LYS A 360 8.39 2.63 -7.64
N PRO A 361 8.21 3.62 -6.75
CA PRO A 361 7.61 3.37 -5.44
C PRO A 361 6.14 2.91 -5.56
N TRP A 362 5.79 1.86 -4.82
CA TRP A 362 4.43 1.32 -4.69
C TRP A 362 4.04 1.24 -3.20
N ILE A 363 2.77 1.48 -2.90
CA ILE A 363 2.18 1.32 -1.57
C ILE A 363 0.90 0.48 -1.62
N CYS A 364 0.63 -0.25 -0.55
CA CYS A 364 -0.63 -0.93 -0.29
C CYS A 364 -1.23 -0.38 0.99
N ALA A 365 -2.48 0.10 0.93
CA ALA A 365 -3.19 0.66 2.06
C ALA A 365 -4.68 0.31 2.02
N ALA A 366 -5.22 -0.15 3.15
CA ALA A 366 -6.62 -0.60 3.31
C ALA A 366 -7.09 -1.63 2.25
N ASP A 367 -6.18 -2.53 1.84
CA ASP A 367 -6.30 -3.56 0.79
C ASP A 367 -6.46 -3.00 -0.65
N LYS A 368 -5.78 -1.89 -0.94
CA LYS A 368 -5.67 -1.28 -2.28
C LYS A 368 -4.22 -0.96 -2.62
N LEU A 369 -3.80 -1.21 -3.86
CA LEU A 369 -2.49 -0.83 -4.38
C LEU A 369 -2.51 0.57 -5.02
N TYR A 370 -1.41 1.30 -4.85
CA TYR A 370 -1.15 2.58 -5.51
C TYR A 370 0.32 2.66 -5.92
N TRP A 371 0.63 3.43 -6.96
CA TRP A 371 2.00 3.67 -7.42
C TRP A 371 2.31 5.17 -7.49
N HIS A 372 3.55 5.53 -7.17
CA HIS A 372 3.99 6.92 -7.16
C HIS A 372 4.19 7.45 -8.58
N THR A 373 3.55 8.58 -8.89
CA THR A 373 3.62 9.26 -10.19
C THR A 373 4.76 10.27 -10.30
N GLY A 374 5.40 10.62 -9.17
CA GLY A 374 6.35 11.73 -9.04
C GLY A 374 5.84 12.83 -8.10
N ASN A 375 4.52 12.98 -7.94
CA ASN A 375 3.92 13.93 -7.00
C ASN A 375 2.70 13.40 -6.21
N HIS A 376 2.14 12.24 -6.57
CA HIS A 376 1.08 11.57 -5.82
C HIS A 376 1.02 10.07 -6.10
N TYR A 377 0.27 9.34 -5.28
CA TYR A 377 0.02 7.91 -5.42
C TYR A 377 -1.28 7.61 -6.17
N LYS A 378 -1.15 7.04 -7.37
CA LYS A 378 -2.28 6.69 -8.23
C LYS A 378 -2.74 5.26 -7.99
N HIS A 379 -4.03 5.09 -7.69
CA HIS A 379 -4.64 3.78 -7.42
C HIS A 379 -4.54 2.84 -8.64
N SER A 380 -4.05 1.61 -8.44
CA SER A 380 -4.13 0.55 -9.44
C SER A 380 -5.17 -0.48 -9.00
N PRO A 381 -6.30 -0.64 -9.72
CA PRO A 381 -7.32 -1.62 -9.38
C PRO A 381 -6.80 -3.05 -9.47
N ASP A 382 -7.10 -3.85 -8.45
CA ASP A 382 -6.80 -5.27 -8.34
C ASP A 382 -6.97 -6.08 -9.65
N ASP A 383 -8.03 -5.84 -10.43
CA ASP A 383 -8.31 -6.59 -11.67
C ASP A 383 -7.39 -6.20 -12.84
N THR A 384 -6.84 -4.97 -12.80
CA THR A 384 -5.78 -4.54 -13.71
C THR A 384 -4.48 -5.26 -13.37
N GLU A 385 -4.12 -5.31 -12.08
CA GLU A 385 -2.93 -6.04 -11.63
C GLU A 385 -3.06 -7.55 -11.82
N ARG A 386 -4.22 -8.17 -11.55
CA ARG A 386 -4.49 -9.60 -11.86
C ARG A 386 -4.24 -9.89 -13.35
N ARG A 387 -4.71 -9.03 -14.26
CA ARG A 387 -4.46 -9.17 -15.70
C ARG A 387 -2.99 -8.97 -16.07
N ARG A 388 -2.28 -8.06 -15.42
CA ARG A 388 -0.85 -7.76 -15.62
C ARG A 388 0.03 -8.92 -15.14
N ILE A 389 -0.20 -9.41 -13.93
CA ILE A 389 0.45 -10.58 -13.34
C ILE A 389 0.17 -11.84 -14.17
N ALA A 390 -1.08 -12.07 -14.61
CA ALA A 390 -1.41 -13.22 -15.45
C ALA A 390 -0.62 -13.23 -16.78
N LYS A 391 -0.50 -12.07 -17.45
CA LYS A 391 0.35 -11.92 -18.64
C LYS A 391 1.83 -12.21 -18.34
N PHE A 392 2.34 -11.74 -17.20
CA PHE A 392 3.70 -12.02 -16.76
C PHE A 392 3.93 -13.51 -16.51
N CYS A 393 3.07 -14.18 -15.74
CA CYS A 393 3.16 -15.64 -15.55
C CYS A 393 3.14 -16.43 -16.88
N ASN A 394 2.40 -15.93 -17.88
CA ASN A 394 2.31 -16.54 -19.20
C ASN A 394 3.51 -16.25 -20.12
N SER A 395 4.45 -15.36 -19.74
CA SER A 395 5.72 -15.18 -20.47
C SER A 395 6.85 -16.08 -19.97
N PHE A 396 6.70 -16.73 -18.80
CA PHE A 396 7.75 -17.57 -18.22
C PHE A 396 7.65 -19.02 -18.73
N VAL A 397 8.40 -19.28 -19.79
CA VAL A 397 8.70 -20.64 -20.27
C VAL A 397 9.82 -21.24 -19.41
N VAL A 398 9.58 -22.42 -18.84
CA VAL A 398 10.62 -23.25 -18.23
C VAL A 398 10.82 -24.49 -19.09
N GLU A 399 12.05 -24.71 -19.53
CA GLU A 399 12.46 -25.89 -20.29
C GLU A 399 13.10 -26.91 -19.36
N ASN A 400 12.50 -28.11 -19.28
CA ASN A 400 13.01 -29.19 -18.43
C ASN A 400 14.27 -29.83 -19.06
N GLU A 401 15.02 -30.62 -18.27
CA GLU A 401 16.25 -31.34 -18.69
C GLU A 401 16.12 -32.21 -19.96
N GLN A 402 14.89 -32.49 -20.41
CA GLN A 402 14.56 -33.24 -21.63
C GLN A 402 14.23 -32.33 -22.85
N GLY A 403 14.50 -31.02 -22.79
CA GLY A 403 14.17 -30.05 -23.84
C GLY A 403 12.67 -29.71 -23.95
N LYS A 404 11.85 -30.18 -23.01
CA LYS A 404 10.39 -29.96 -23.02
C LYS A 404 10.05 -28.63 -22.34
N LYS A 405 9.58 -27.68 -23.15
CA LYS A 405 9.05 -26.38 -22.70
C LYS A 405 7.71 -26.53 -21.97
N SER A 406 7.55 -25.78 -20.89
CA SER A 406 6.37 -25.78 -20.02
C SER A 406 6.12 -24.39 -19.43
N TYR A 407 4.92 -24.15 -18.91
CA TYR A 407 4.53 -22.90 -18.25
C TYR A 407 4.11 -23.21 -16.80
N PRO A 408 5.04 -23.42 -15.86
CA PRO A 408 4.71 -23.87 -14.49
C PRO A 408 3.98 -22.82 -13.64
N TYR A 409 3.91 -21.57 -14.12
CA TYR A 409 3.35 -20.43 -13.40
C TYR A 409 1.98 -19.96 -13.92
N THR A 410 1.47 -20.52 -15.02
CA THR A 410 0.16 -20.16 -15.58
C THR A 410 -0.99 -20.80 -14.80
N SER A 411 -1.27 -20.28 -13.59
CA SER A 411 -2.45 -20.64 -12.82
C SER A 411 -3.00 -19.45 -12.02
N PRO A 412 -4.32 -19.44 -11.69
CA PRO A 412 -4.91 -18.41 -10.84
C PRO A 412 -4.28 -18.34 -9.44
N SER A 413 -3.74 -19.44 -8.92
CA SER A 413 -3.13 -19.46 -7.59
C SER A 413 -1.76 -18.78 -7.54
N TRP A 414 -0.99 -18.77 -8.64
CA TRP A 414 0.21 -17.94 -8.75
C TRP A 414 -0.14 -16.46 -8.87
N VAL A 415 -1.13 -16.10 -9.69
CA VAL A 415 -1.60 -14.71 -9.84
C VAL A 415 -2.06 -14.14 -8.50
N LYS A 416 -2.83 -14.93 -7.73
CA LYS A 416 -3.26 -14.56 -6.38
C LYS A 416 -2.08 -14.37 -5.43
N LYS A 417 -1.15 -15.34 -5.34
CA LYS A 417 0.03 -15.26 -4.48
C LYS A 417 0.92 -14.04 -4.75
N ILE A 418 1.14 -13.68 -6.02
CA ILE A 418 1.97 -12.53 -6.38
C ILE A 418 1.28 -11.22 -6.00
N LEU A 419 -0.04 -11.10 -6.19
CA LEU A 419 -0.81 -9.93 -5.77
C LEU A 419 -0.84 -9.77 -4.25
N GLU A 420 -1.06 -10.86 -3.52
CA GLU A 420 -1.02 -10.88 -2.05
C GLU A 420 0.37 -10.51 -1.52
N TRP A 421 1.44 -11.05 -2.12
CA TRP A 421 2.83 -10.72 -1.78
C TRP A 421 3.18 -9.26 -2.07
N ALA A 422 2.75 -8.72 -3.22
CA ALA A 422 2.94 -7.31 -3.55
C ALA A 422 2.23 -6.40 -2.54
N LYS A 423 0.98 -6.73 -2.17
CA LYS A 423 0.21 -6.04 -1.13
C LYS A 423 0.84 -6.14 0.27
N MET A 424 1.56 -7.22 0.57
CA MET A 424 2.29 -7.38 1.83
C MET A 424 3.58 -6.55 1.86
N LEU A 425 4.44 -6.65 0.84
CA LEU A 425 5.72 -5.93 0.81
C LEU A 425 5.57 -4.40 0.73
N THR A 426 4.51 -3.92 0.08
CA THR A 426 4.23 -2.49 -0.06
C THR A 426 3.30 -1.95 1.05
N GLY A 427 2.97 -2.77 2.05
CA GLY A 427 1.99 -2.44 3.08
C GLY A 427 2.39 -1.26 3.97
N ILE A 428 1.58 -0.20 3.98
CA ILE A 428 1.68 0.94 4.91
C ILE A 428 0.47 1.03 5.83
N ASP A 429 0.62 1.74 6.95
CA ASP A 429 -0.50 2.08 7.83
C ASP A 429 -1.48 3.05 7.09
N PRO A 430 -2.79 2.71 6.97
CA PRO A 430 -3.77 3.56 6.31
C PRO A 430 -3.99 4.93 6.98
N GLU A 431 -3.59 5.15 8.23
CA GLU A 431 -3.62 6.47 8.89
C GLU A 431 -2.53 7.43 8.36
N LEU A 432 -1.53 6.93 7.61
CA LEU A 432 -0.49 7.74 6.96
C LEU A 432 -0.91 8.31 5.59
N ILE A 433 -2.06 7.87 5.04
CA ILE A 433 -2.61 8.42 3.79
C ILE A 433 -3.01 9.89 3.97
N ASN A 434 -2.72 10.70 2.94
CA ASN A 434 -3.09 12.13 2.87
C ASN A 434 -2.63 12.94 4.11
N PRO A 435 -1.31 12.99 4.40
CA PRO A 435 -0.75 13.62 5.60
C PRO A 435 -1.04 15.13 5.68
N PRO A 436 -0.88 15.76 6.86
CA PRO A 436 -1.12 17.20 7.04
C PRO A 436 -0.40 18.10 6.03
N GLY A 437 -1.06 19.19 5.62
CA GLY A 437 -0.67 20.03 4.49
C GLY A 437 -1.57 19.85 3.25
N VAL A 438 -1.12 20.41 2.11
CA VAL A 438 -1.79 20.37 0.80
C VAL A 438 -0.78 19.99 -0.29
N ASN A 439 -1.13 19.03 -1.13
CA ASN A 439 -0.32 18.62 -2.27
C ASN A 439 -0.53 19.61 -3.45
N CYS A 440 0.51 20.33 -3.87
CA CYS A 440 0.44 21.34 -4.95
C CYS A 440 1.46 21.01 -6.05
N ILE A 441 1.23 21.47 -7.29
CA ILE A 441 2.03 21.11 -8.48
C ILE A 441 3.53 21.42 -8.29
N ASN A 442 3.86 22.50 -7.59
CA ASN A 442 5.22 22.93 -7.28
C ASN A 442 5.79 22.41 -5.95
N GLY A 443 5.03 21.60 -5.19
CA GLY A 443 5.46 21.00 -3.93
C GLY A 443 4.35 20.87 -2.89
N ILE A 444 4.69 20.31 -1.73
CA ILE A 444 3.76 20.08 -0.63
C ILE A 444 3.81 21.27 0.34
N VAL A 445 2.68 21.96 0.52
CA VAL A 445 2.53 23.06 1.48
C VAL A 445 2.28 22.49 2.86
N ARG A 446 3.19 22.73 3.82
CA ARG A 446 3.17 22.15 5.17
C ARG A 446 3.12 23.17 6.30
N THR A 447 2.45 22.78 7.38
CA THR A 447 2.48 23.43 8.69
C THR A 447 3.55 22.78 9.58
N VAL A 448 4.72 23.40 9.69
CA VAL A 448 5.80 22.93 10.58
C VAL A 448 5.59 23.52 11.98
N TRP A 449 5.12 22.68 12.91
CA TRP A 449 4.73 23.09 14.26
C TRP A 449 5.92 23.17 15.23
N ASN A 450 6.01 24.31 15.92
CA ASN A 450 6.95 24.58 17.01
C ASN A 450 6.16 24.87 18.30
N GLY A 451 5.79 23.80 19.01
CA GLY A 451 4.93 23.88 20.19
C GLY A 451 3.48 24.21 19.83
N LYS A 452 3.00 25.40 20.19
CA LYS A 452 1.67 25.90 19.79
C LYS A 452 1.68 26.67 18.47
N ASN A 453 2.82 27.22 18.08
CA ASN A 453 2.96 28.03 16.88
C ASN A 453 3.34 27.13 15.70
N PHE A 454 3.18 27.60 14.47
CA PHE A 454 3.66 26.90 13.29
C PHE A 454 4.29 27.87 12.29
N THR A 455 4.93 27.31 11.26
CA THR A 455 5.43 28.04 10.10
C THR A 455 4.96 27.33 8.84
N ILE A 456 4.71 28.08 7.76
CA ILE A 456 4.38 27.51 6.46
C ILE A 456 5.66 27.28 5.66
N THR A 457 5.78 26.11 5.07
CA THR A 457 6.91 25.73 4.20
C THR A 457 6.40 25.04 2.94
N LEU A 458 7.10 25.21 1.82
CA LEU A 458 6.90 24.43 0.60
C LEU A 458 8.03 23.38 0.53
N SER A 459 7.69 22.10 0.61
CA SER A 459 8.63 20.99 0.47
C SER A 459 8.58 20.42 -0.96
N PRO A 460 9.68 19.88 -1.51
CA PRO A 460 9.59 19.03 -2.71
C PRO A 460 8.74 17.79 -2.41
N HIS A 461 8.16 17.19 -3.47
CA HIS A 461 7.51 15.88 -3.37
C HIS A 461 8.55 14.80 -3.08
N THR A 462 8.24 13.88 -2.15
CA THR A 462 9.04 12.67 -1.94
C THR A 462 8.12 11.44 -1.85
N PRO A 463 8.59 10.21 -2.16
CA PRO A 463 7.77 9.01 -2.15
C PRO A 463 7.17 8.65 -0.79
N GLU A 464 7.70 9.20 0.30
CA GLU A 464 7.24 8.97 1.68
C GLU A 464 5.94 9.74 1.99
N ASP A 465 5.53 10.69 1.12
CA ASP A 465 4.27 11.43 1.25
C ASP A 465 3.11 10.73 0.52
N TYR A 466 2.34 9.96 1.28
CA TYR A 466 1.25 9.12 0.76
C TYR A 466 -0.03 9.89 0.42
N PHE A 467 0.08 10.98 -0.36
CA PHE A 467 -1.07 11.65 -0.97
C PHE A 467 -1.65 10.79 -2.09
N ILE A 468 -2.91 10.34 -1.94
CA ILE A 468 -3.62 9.53 -2.95
C ILE A 468 -4.52 10.35 -3.88
N TYR A 469 -4.35 11.69 -3.88
CA TYR A 469 -5.03 12.63 -4.78
C TYR A 469 -4.01 13.41 -5.62
N GLU A 470 -4.37 13.69 -6.87
CA GLU A 470 -3.53 14.43 -7.82
C GLU A 470 -3.46 15.91 -7.45
N PRO A 471 -2.27 16.54 -7.38
CA PRO A 471 -2.15 17.96 -7.05
C PRO A 471 -2.60 18.81 -8.24
N LEU A 472 -3.71 19.53 -8.09
CA LEU A 472 -4.29 20.32 -9.18
C LEU A 472 -3.90 21.80 -9.16
N ILE A 473 -3.42 22.36 -8.06
CA ILE A 473 -3.10 23.79 -7.95
C ILE A 473 -1.61 24.03 -7.78
N GLU A 474 -1.12 25.19 -8.21
CA GLU A 474 0.20 25.68 -7.81
C GLU A 474 0.08 26.54 -6.53
N TYR A 475 1.05 26.45 -5.63
CA TYR A 475 1.14 27.36 -4.48
C TYR A 475 1.96 28.61 -4.84
N ASP A 476 1.28 29.75 -4.99
CA ASP A 476 1.89 31.08 -5.09
C ASP A 476 1.48 31.93 -3.88
N PRO A 477 2.42 32.33 -2.99
CA PRO A 477 2.11 33.19 -1.85
C PRO A 477 1.70 34.63 -2.22
N ASN A 478 1.83 35.03 -3.50
CA ASN A 478 1.47 36.36 -4.01
C ASN A 478 0.21 36.35 -4.89
N ALA A 479 -0.52 35.23 -4.95
CA ALA A 479 -1.68 35.06 -5.82
C ALA A 479 -2.76 36.14 -5.58
N ASP A 480 -3.24 36.76 -6.66
CA ASP A 480 -4.25 37.82 -6.64
C ASP A 480 -5.55 37.37 -5.95
N SER A 481 -5.92 38.05 -4.86
CA SER A 481 -7.11 37.73 -4.08
C SER A 481 -8.42 38.23 -4.71
N THR A 482 -8.38 39.06 -5.76
CA THR A 482 -9.56 39.73 -6.33
C THR A 482 -10.72 38.77 -6.65
N ASP A 483 -10.44 37.66 -7.35
CA ASP A 483 -11.46 36.68 -7.72
C ASP A 483 -11.86 35.74 -6.56
N CYS A 484 -10.96 35.53 -5.60
CA CYS A 484 -11.24 34.78 -4.36
C CYS A 484 -12.18 35.57 -3.42
N GLU A 485 -11.90 36.86 -3.22
CA GLU A 485 -12.74 37.76 -2.42
C GLU A 485 -14.12 37.96 -3.06
N ARG A 486 -14.18 38.04 -4.40
CA ARG A 486 -15.43 38.09 -5.18
C ARG A 486 -16.29 36.83 -5.02
N LEU A 487 -15.67 35.66 -4.89
CA LEU A 487 -16.36 34.40 -4.57
C LEU A 487 -16.84 34.37 -3.10
N LEU A 488 -16.00 34.78 -2.15
CA LEU A 488 -16.31 34.80 -0.72
C LEU A 488 -17.38 35.86 -0.33
N ALA A 489 -17.58 36.89 -1.17
CA ALA A 489 -18.54 37.97 -0.96
C ALA A 489 -20.00 37.52 -0.74
N CYS A 490 -20.36 36.27 -1.09
CA CYS A 490 -21.67 35.67 -0.82
C CYS A 490 -22.00 35.55 0.68
N LEU A 491 -20.98 35.52 1.54
CA LEU A 491 -21.08 35.65 2.98
C LEU A 491 -20.62 37.04 3.43
N ASP A 492 -21.07 37.48 4.61
CA ASP A 492 -20.51 38.67 5.26
C ASP A 492 -19.24 38.34 6.05
N LYS A 493 -18.34 39.32 6.25
CA LYS A 493 -16.99 39.10 6.79
C LYS A 493 -16.92 38.22 8.06
N PRO A 494 -17.79 38.35 9.08
CA PRO A 494 -17.77 37.44 10.23
C PRO A 494 -18.04 35.98 9.84
N GLN A 495 -18.99 35.73 8.95
CA GLN A 495 -19.31 34.39 8.44
C GLN A 495 -18.22 33.86 7.49
N GLN A 496 -17.57 34.73 6.71
CA GLN A 496 -16.38 34.37 5.92
C GLN A 496 -15.25 33.87 6.83
N GLU A 497 -14.96 34.55 7.94
CA GLU A 497 -13.94 34.12 8.91
C GLU A 497 -14.31 32.77 9.56
N VAL A 498 -15.58 32.54 9.93
CA VAL A 498 -16.03 31.22 10.45
C VAL A 498 -15.83 30.11 9.42
N LEU A 499 -16.18 30.35 8.16
CA LEU A 499 -15.97 29.40 7.07
C LEU A 499 -14.47 29.13 6.86
N LEU A 500 -13.68 30.19 6.66
CA LEU A 500 -12.25 30.09 6.38
C LEU A 500 -11.47 29.43 7.52
N ARG A 501 -11.80 29.70 8.80
CA ARG A 501 -11.11 29.06 9.94
C ARG A 501 -11.50 27.59 10.10
N ASN A 502 -12.74 27.19 9.83
CA ASN A 502 -13.11 25.76 9.80
C ASN A 502 -12.54 25.02 8.57
N LEU A 503 -12.39 25.70 7.43
CA LEU A 503 -11.66 25.16 6.28
C LEU A 503 -10.16 25.05 6.56
N ALA A 504 -9.54 26.07 7.16
CA ALA A 504 -8.15 26.06 7.60
C ALA A 504 -7.85 24.90 8.57
N ALA A 505 -8.80 24.56 9.44
CA ALA A 505 -8.68 23.39 10.31
C ALA A 505 -8.53 22.05 9.54
N SER A 506 -8.92 21.96 8.26
CA SER A 506 -8.68 20.76 7.44
C SER A 506 -7.21 20.60 6.95
N LEU A 507 -6.36 21.62 7.13
CA LEU A 507 -4.93 21.57 6.77
C LEU A 507 -4.15 20.64 7.71
N ASP A 508 -4.40 20.74 9.02
CA ASP A 508 -3.92 19.81 10.05
C ASP A 508 -4.93 19.72 11.22
N LEU A 509 -6.03 18.97 11.00
CA LEU A 509 -7.08 18.86 11.99
C LEU A 509 -6.61 18.15 13.27
N GLN A 510 -5.60 17.28 13.19
CA GLN A 510 -5.07 16.60 14.36
C GLN A 510 -4.34 17.58 15.28
N THR A 511 -3.44 18.40 14.73
CA THR A 511 -2.65 19.32 15.56
C THR A 511 -3.47 20.54 15.99
N VAL A 512 -4.39 21.03 15.15
CA VAL A 512 -5.42 21.99 15.58
C VAL A 512 -6.22 21.45 16.77
N ARG A 513 -6.68 20.19 16.73
CA ARG A 513 -7.38 19.54 17.85
C ARG A 513 -6.49 19.37 19.10
N LYS A 514 -5.17 19.22 18.96
CA LYS A 514 -4.20 19.17 20.09
C LYS A 514 -3.95 20.56 20.71
N VAL A 515 -3.93 21.62 19.91
CA VAL A 515 -3.58 22.99 20.36
C VAL A 515 -4.78 23.80 20.85
N ARG A 516 -5.93 23.72 20.15
CA ARG A 516 -7.17 24.48 20.45
C ARG A 516 -8.32 23.60 20.98
N GLY A 517 -8.16 22.28 21.00
CA GLY A 517 -9.25 21.37 21.40
C GLY A 517 -10.34 21.28 20.32
N ARG A 518 -11.61 21.32 20.74
CA ARG A 518 -12.77 21.06 19.87
C ARG A 518 -13.49 22.35 19.42
N GLU A 519 -12.73 23.37 19.03
CA GLU A 519 -13.27 24.65 18.51
C GLU A 519 -13.84 24.55 17.08
N ALA A 520 -13.28 23.68 16.24
CA ALA A 520 -13.82 23.43 14.90
C ALA A 520 -15.16 22.66 14.99
N LYS A 521 -16.19 23.17 14.32
CA LYS A 521 -17.58 22.65 14.35
C LYS A 521 -17.99 22.09 12.99
N ALA A 522 -19.08 21.32 12.97
CA ALA A 522 -19.81 21.12 11.72
C ALA A 522 -20.51 22.42 11.30
N LEU A 523 -20.44 22.76 10.02
CA LEU A 523 -21.12 23.91 9.44
C LEU A 523 -22.36 23.48 8.68
N LEU A 524 -23.48 24.15 8.92
CA LEU A 524 -24.70 24.04 8.13
C LEU A 524 -24.76 25.24 7.17
N ALA A 525 -24.57 25.01 5.88
CA ALA A 525 -24.54 26.05 4.87
C ALA A 525 -25.96 26.24 4.29
N VAL A 526 -26.76 27.05 4.99
CA VAL A 526 -28.19 27.29 4.73
C VAL A 526 -28.37 28.39 3.68
N GLY A 527 -29.34 28.22 2.78
CA GLY A 527 -29.79 29.25 1.85
C GLY A 527 -30.24 28.68 0.50
N LEU A 528 -31.13 29.40 -0.18
CA LEU A 528 -31.69 29.00 -1.48
C LEU A 528 -30.62 29.04 -2.61
N GLY A 529 -30.89 28.40 -3.75
CA GLY A 529 -29.90 28.17 -4.81
C GLY A 529 -29.27 29.44 -5.41
N SER A 530 -28.17 29.26 -6.15
CA SER A 530 -27.38 30.33 -6.79
C SER A 530 -26.70 31.30 -5.82
N ASN A 531 -26.33 30.83 -4.62
CA ASN A 531 -25.68 31.61 -3.56
C ASN A 531 -24.19 31.30 -3.34
N GLY A 532 -23.52 30.67 -4.31
CA GLY A 532 -22.07 30.43 -4.30
C GLY A 532 -21.57 29.22 -3.50
N LYS A 533 -22.42 28.54 -2.71
CA LYS A 533 -22.03 27.38 -1.90
C LYS A 533 -21.27 26.31 -2.71
N ASP A 534 -21.79 25.93 -3.86
CA ASP A 534 -21.19 24.89 -4.69
C ASP A 534 -19.96 25.37 -5.48
N ALA A 535 -19.84 26.68 -5.73
CA ALA A 535 -18.64 27.27 -6.32
C ALA A 535 -17.47 27.31 -5.32
N ILE A 536 -17.72 27.66 -4.04
CA ILE A 536 -16.72 27.52 -2.97
C ILE A 536 -16.35 26.04 -2.79
N ARG A 537 -17.35 25.15 -2.76
CA ARG A 537 -17.12 23.70 -2.68
C ARG A 537 -16.25 23.18 -3.82
N LYS A 538 -16.48 23.61 -5.07
CA LYS A 538 -15.64 23.28 -6.24
C LYS A 538 -14.23 23.85 -6.11
N CYS A 539 -14.07 25.09 -5.64
CA CYS A 539 -12.77 25.68 -5.37
C CYS A 539 -11.95 24.87 -4.34
N VAL A 540 -12.54 24.52 -3.19
CA VAL A 540 -11.85 23.71 -2.16
C VAL A 540 -11.67 22.25 -2.60
N SER A 541 -12.56 21.73 -3.45
CA SER A 541 -12.41 20.41 -4.09
C SER A 541 -11.17 20.40 -4.99
N ILE A 542 -10.93 21.44 -5.80
CA ILE A 542 -9.72 21.60 -6.62
C ILE A 542 -8.45 21.70 -5.75
N ILE A 543 -8.49 22.42 -4.61
CA ILE A 543 -7.37 22.46 -3.64
C ILE A 543 -7.00 21.04 -3.15
N TYR A 544 -7.97 20.14 -2.99
CA TYR A 544 -7.77 18.75 -2.55
C TYR A 544 -7.87 17.72 -3.68
N GLY A 545 -7.43 18.06 -4.90
CA GLY A 545 -7.29 17.12 -6.02
C GLY A 545 -8.59 16.46 -6.47
N GLU A 546 -9.71 17.15 -6.28
CA GLU A 546 -11.13 16.77 -6.37
C GLU A 546 -11.57 15.60 -5.48
N THR A 547 -10.74 14.57 -5.39
CA THR A 547 -10.98 13.29 -4.71
C THR A 547 -10.70 13.30 -3.20
N GLY A 548 -10.01 14.31 -2.68
CA GLY A 548 -9.77 14.49 -1.24
C GLY A 548 -10.99 14.98 -0.44
N ILE A 549 -12.09 15.37 -1.11
CA ILE A 549 -13.36 15.75 -0.48
C ILE A 549 -14.36 14.60 -0.57
N THR A 550 -15.06 14.32 0.54
CA THR A 550 -16.21 13.41 0.56
C THR A 550 -17.53 14.16 0.62
N SER A 551 -18.62 13.51 0.18
CA SER A 551 -19.97 14.11 0.10
C SER A 551 -21.01 13.34 0.92
N ILE A 552 -20.62 12.82 2.09
CA ILE A 552 -21.47 11.99 2.95
C ILE A 552 -22.55 12.85 3.61
N SER A 553 -23.82 12.53 3.33
CA SER A 553 -24.98 13.34 3.73
C SER A 553 -25.39 13.09 5.19
N LEU A 554 -26.18 14.01 5.75
CA LEU A 554 -26.84 13.83 7.06
C LEU A 554 -27.68 12.55 7.10
N SER A 555 -28.33 12.19 5.99
CA SER A 555 -29.06 10.93 5.82
C SER A 555 -28.17 9.69 5.89
N ASP A 556 -26.89 9.76 5.49
CA ASP A 556 -25.97 8.63 5.58
C ASP A 556 -25.49 8.40 7.02
N PHE A 557 -25.29 9.47 7.79
CA PHE A 557 -25.03 9.39 9.23
C PHE A 557 -26.27 8.85 9.99
N GLN A 558 -27.48 9.27 9.63
CA GLN A 558 -28.71 8.69 10.20
C GLN A 558 -28.83 7.19 9.85
N ALA A 559 -28.64 6.84 8.57
CA ALA A 559 -28.68 5.46 8.09
C ALA A 559 -27.64 4.55 8.78
N TYR A 560 -26.45 5.08 9.07
CA TYR A 560 -25.43 4.40 9.84
C TYR A 560 -25.91 4.10 11.26
N ASP A 561 -26.55 5.06 11.95
CA ASP A 561 -27.08 4.85 13.30
C ASP A 561 -28.21 3.80 13.29
N GLU A 562 -29.00 3.76 12.22
CA GLU A 562 -30.04 2.76 11.94
C GLU A 562 -29.49 1.38 11.50
N GLY A 563 -28.18 1.24 11.31
CA GLY A 563 -27.49 -0.04 11.06
C GLY A 563 -26.78 -0.18 9.71
N ARG A 564 -26.91 0.76 8.77
CA ARG A 564 -26.22 0.69 7.46
C ARG A 564 -24.78 1.18 7.53
N LYS A 565 -23.91 0.44 8.24
CA LYS A 565 -22.53 0.84 8.60
C LYS A 565 -21.56 1.08 7.43
N PHE A 566 -21.89 0.65 6.21
CA PHE A 566 -21.04 0.83 5.03
C PHE A 566 -20.95 2.29 4.55
N GLY A 567 -22.00 3.11 4.77
CA GLY A 567 -22.12 4.44 4.15
C GLY A 567 -21.02 5.44 4.55
N LEU A 568 -20.50 5.33 5.78
CA LEU A 568 -19.47 6.27 6.29
C LEU A 568 -18.03 5.88 5.90
N ALA A 569 -17.81 4.77 5.20
CA ALA A 569 -16.47 4.28 4.86
C ALA A 569 -15.57 5.30 4.10
N PRO A 570 -16.08 6.17 3.19
CA PRO A 570 -15.22 7.16 2.54
C PRO A 570 -14.56 8.18 3.48
N LEU A 571 -15.09 8.37 4.70
CA LEU A 571 -14.55 9.30 5.68
C LEU A 571 -13.16 8.90 6.22
N MET A 572 -12.68 7.68 5.97
CA MET A 572 -11.37 7.19 6.40
C MET A 572 -10.18 8.02 5.89
N HIS A 573 -10.25 8.56 4.66
CA HIS A 573 -9.14 9.28 4.01
C HIS A 573 -9.53 10.69 3.54
N SER A 574 -10.68 11.18 4.01
CA SER A 574 -11.24 12.49 3.64
C SER A 574 -10.48 13.63 4.30
N ARG A 575 -10.20 14.70 3.55
CA ARG A 575 -9.70 15.98 4.08
C ARG A 575 -10.83 16.85 4.61
N LEU A 576 -11.98 16.81 3.94
CA LEU A 576 -13.15 17.60 4.24
C LEU A 576 -14.40 16.84 3.77
N ASN A 577 -15.40 16.68 4.64
CA ASN A 577 -16.70 16.18 4.20
C ASN A 577 -17.63 17.35 3.87
N TRP A 578 -17.86 17.61 2.59
CA TRP A 578 -18.79 18.64 2.11
C TRP A 578 -19.94 18.01 1.32
N ALA A 579 -21.06 17.78 1.99
CA ALA A 579 -22.28 17.28 1.35
C ALA A 579 -23.05 18.42 0.68
N SER A 580 -23.21 18.37 -0.65
CA SER A 580 -23.96 19.36 -1.44
C SER A 580 -25.48 19.24 -1.31
N GLU A 581 -25.98 18.03 -1.02
CA GLU A 581 -27.41 17.74 -0.85
C GLU A 581 -27.65 17.06 0.50
N ASN A 582 -28.66 17.54 1.24
CA ASN A 582 -29.07 16.97 2.52
C ASN A 582 -30.60 17.14 2.68
N PRO A 583 -31.33 16.12 3.19
CA PRO A 583 -32.77 16.23 3.38
C PRO A 583 -33.11 17.15 4.56
N GLN A 584 -34.03 18.09 4.33
CA GLN A 584 -34.51 19.06 5.33
C GLN A 584 -35.14 18.40 6.58
N THR A 585 -35.52 17.11 6.51
CA THR A 585 -36.19 16.38 7.60
C THR A 585 -35.24 15.76 8.64
N CYS A 586 -33.93 15.72 8.39
CA CYS A 586 -32.98 15.02 9.28
C CYS A 586 -32.87 15.67 10.68
N ARG A 587 -32.98 14.82 11.71
CA ARG A 587 -32.99 15.21 13.13
C ARG A 587 -31.57 15.20 13.73
N LEU A 588 -30.81 16.25 13.44
CA LEU A 588 -29.42 16.47 13.87
C LEU A 588 -29.18 16.21 15.37
N ASP A 589 -30.15 16.49 16.23
CA ASP A 589 -30.10 16.25 17.68
C ASP A 589 -29.95 14.75 18.03
N ARG A 590 -30.46 13.86 17.17
CA ARG A 590 -30.50 12.41 17.40
C ARG A 590 -29.29 11.67 16.86
N ILE A 591 -28.72 12.15 15.75
CA ILE A 591 -27.63 11.48 15.03
C ILE A 591 -26.38 11.42 15.95
N GLN A 592 -25.98 10.21 16.33
CA GLN A 592 -24.86 9.95 17.23
C GLN A 592 -23.55 9.82 16.46
N SER A 593 -23.53 9.15 15.30
CA SER A 593 -22.35 9.05 14.43
C SER A 593 -21.83 10.42 13.98
N LEU A 594 -22.72 11.38 13.69
CA LEU A 594 -22.34 12.77 13.40
C LEU A 594 -21.63 13.44 14.60
N LYS A 595 -22.04 13.16 15.84
CA LYS A 595 -21.37 13.67 17.04
C LYS A 595 -20.00 13.04 17.22
N LEU A 596 -19.85 11.74 16.93
CA LEU A 596 -18.55 11.04 16.93
C LEU A 596 -17.62 11.64 15.87
N PHE A 597 -18.12 11.82 14.64
CA PHE A 597 -17.42 12.46 13.52
C PHE A 597 -16.87 13.85 13.88
N VAL A 598 -17.73 14.78 14.30
CA VAL A 598 -17.31 16.15 14.66
C VAL A 598 -16.30 16.15 15.81
N THR A 599 -16.50 15.29 16.82
CA THR A 599 -15.59 15.22 17.97
C THR A 599 -14.27 14.49 17.69
N GLY A 600 -14.11 13.82 16.55
CA GLY A 600 -12.92 13.02 16.22
C GLY A 600 -12.84 11.73 17.04
N ASN A 601 -13.99 11.15 17.40
CA ASN A 601 -14.07 9.84 18.06
C ASN A 601 -14.22 8.74 17.00
N LYS A 602 -13.77 7.52 17.32
CA LYS A 602 -13.87 6.34 16.45
C LYS A 602 -15.27 6.10 15.87
N LEU A 603 -15.31 5.70 14.61
CA LEU A 603 -16.43 5.08 13.90
C LEU A 603 -16.02 3.66 13.46
N HIS A 604 -16.98 2.84 13.06
CA HIS A 604 -16.75 1.48 12.55
C HIS A 604 -17.47 1.30 11.21
N CYS A 605 -16.76 0.91 10.15
CA CYS A 605 -17.40 0.53 8.89
C CYS A 605 -17.38 -0.98 8.69
N GLU A 606 -18.51 -1.53 8.28
CA GLU A 606 -18.66 -2.94 7.89
C GLU A 606 -18.62 -3.01 6.35
N ARG A 607 -17.62 -3.71 5.81
CA ARG A 607 -17.53 -3.99 4.37
C ARG A 607 -18.15 -5.37 4.13
N LYS A 608 -19.03 -5.51 3.12
CA LYS A 608 -19.74 -6.79 2.85
C LYS A 608 -18.74 -7.94 2.67
N GLY A 609 -18.81 -8.95 3.55
CA GLY A 609 -17.92 -10.12 3.50
C GLY A 609 -16.51 -9.88 4.02
N LYS A 610 -16.28 -8.83 4.82
CA LYS A 610 -15.04 -8.58 5.56
C LYS A 610 -15.37 -8.13 6.98
N ASP A 611 -14.39 -8.24 7.88
CA ASP A 611 -14.54 -7.81 9.28
C ASP A 611 -14.81 -6.31 9.42
N HIS A 612 -15.30 -5.93 10.61
CA HIS A 612 -15.51 -4.54 10.98
C HIS A 612 -14.16 -3.79 11.06
N ILE A 613 -14.10 -2.60 10.46
CA ILE A 613 -12.91 -1.74 10.48
C ILE A 613 -13.24 -0.51 11.31
N GLU A 614 -12.62 -0.37 12.48
CA GLU A 614 -12.62 0.89 13.22
C GLU A 614 -11.73 1.93 12.53
N PHE A 615 -12.13 3.20 12.54
CA PHE A 615 -11.33 4.31 12.03
C PHE A 615 -11.64 5.62 12.77
N THR A 616 -10.68 6.56 12.77
CA THR A 616 -10.84 7.87 13.40
C THR A 616 -11.03 8.96 12.34
N PRO A 617 -12.20 9.61 12.23
CA PRO A 617 -12.46 10.61 11.21
C PRO A 617 -11.67 11.93 11.44
N ASN A 618 -10.87 12.30 10.45
CA ASN A 618 -9.95 13.44 10.50
C ASN A 618 -10.34 14.59 9.53
N ALA A 619 -11.62 14.73 9.22
CA ALA A 619 -12.18 15.79 8.38
C ALA A 619 -13.12 16.71 9.16
N PRO A 620 -13.19 18.03 8.87
CA PRO A 620 -14.34 18.86 9.23
C PRO A 620 -15.58 18.46 8.41
N GLY A 621 -16.76 18.93 8.83
CA GLY A 621 -18.03 18.66 8.15
C GLY A 621 -18.74 19.93 7.73
N ILE A 622 -19.14 20.01 6.46
CA ILE A 622 -19.99 21.07 5.92
C ILE A 622 -21.18 20.42 5.20
N PHE A 623 -22.39 20.89 5.50
CA PHE A 623 -23.63 20.34 5.00
C PHE A 623 -24.47 21.44 4.36
N ASN A 624 -24.54 21.46 3.02
CA ASN A 624 -25.41 22.36 2.28
C ASN A 624 -26.88 22.02 2.54
N LEU A 625 -27.67 23.03 2.83
CA LEU A 625 -29.10 22.93 3.11
C LEU A 625 -29.85 24.08 2.42
N ASN A 626 -31.03 23.81 1.87
CA ASN A 626 -31.89 24.85 1.28
C ASN A 626 -32.55 25.69 2.38
N GLU A 627 -33.00 25.03 3.45
CA GLU A 627 -33.57 25.64 4.65
C GLU A 627 -32.96 25.05 5.92
N THR A 628 -33.12 25.81 7.00
CA THR A 628 -32.99 25.38 8.39
C THR A 628 -33.60 23.98 8.69
N PRO A 629 -32.80 23.03 9.22
CA PRO A 629 -33.28 21.71 9.63
C PRO A 629 -33.96 21.74 11.02
N PRO A 630 -34.77 20.73 11.38
CA PRO A 630 -35.61 20.74 12.59
C PRO A 630 -34.86 20.48 13.91
N LEU A 631 -34.40 21.55 14.56
CA LEU A 631 -33.71 21.51 15.86
C LEU A 631 -34.66 21.53 17.08
N GLN A 632 -35.58 20.57 17.18
CA GLN A 632 -36.45 20.47 18.35
C GLN A 632 -35.75 19.86 19.58
N GLY A 633 -35.51 20.67 20.61
CA GLY A 633 -34.94 20.22 21.90
C GLY A 633 -33.43 20.40 21.98
N VAL A 634 -32.93 21.57 21.60
CA VAL A 634 -31.49 21.91 21.62
C VAL A 634 -30.92 21.81 23.03
N MET A 635 -30.21 20.71 23.27
CA MET A 635 -29.21 20.66 24.33
C MET A 635 -28.00 21.49 23.90
N GLN A 636 -27.39 22.23 24.85
CA GLN A 636 -26.13 22.98 24.68
C GLN A 636 -25.09 22.21 23.83
N ALA A 637 -24.96 20.90 24.10
CA ALA A 637 -24.13 19.93 23.39
C ALA A 637 -24.26 19.93 21.84
N THR A 638 -25.34 20.46 21.27
CA THR A 638 -25.52 20.61 19.81
C THR A 638 -24.90 21.91 19.31
N GLN A 639 -25.13 23.03 20.01
CA GLN A 639 -24.50 24.34 19.73
C GLN A 639 -22.97 24.31 19.92
N ASP A 640 -22.50 23.47 20.86
CA ASP A 640 -21.08 23.23 21.08
C ASP A 640 -20.39 22.53 19.88
N ARG A 641 -21.16 21.89 18.98
CA ARG A 641 -20.67 21.06 17.87
C ARG A 641 -21.07 21.53 16.47
N ILE A 642 -22.09 22.38 16.36
CA ILE A 642 -22.69 22.79 15.08
C ILE A 642 -22.84 24.31 15.05
N ALA A 643 -22.49 24.93 13.92
CA ALA A 643 -22.77 26.33 13.61
C ALA A 643 -23.53 26.45 12.28
N VAL A 644 -24.24 27.56 12.09
CA VAL A 644 -25.03 27.85 10.88
C VAL A 644 -24.39 29.00 10.11
N LEU A 645 -24.21 28.82 8.81
CA LEU A 645 -23.83 29.89 7.87
C LEU A 645 -25.02 30.18 6.96
N GLU A 646 -25.43 31.44 6.93
CA GLU A 646 -26.57 31.94 6.16
C GLU A 646 -26.08 32.58 4.86
N PHE A 647 -26.18 31.84 3.77
CA PHE A 647 -25.89 32.30 2.42
C PHE A 647 -27.11 33.04 1.85
N LEU A 648 -27.34 34.25 2.39
CA LEU A 648 -28.48 35.12 2.10
C LEU A 648 -28.40 35.84 0.74
N LYS A 649 -27.23 35.86 0.11
CA LYS A 649 -26.97 36.58 -1.14
C LYS A 649 -27.10 35.66 -2.35
N THR A 650 -27.59 36.19 -3.47
CA THR A 650 -27.82 35.45 -4.71
C THR A 650 -27.02 36.07 -5.86
N PHE A 651 -26.31 35.24 -6.61
CA PHE A 651 -25.62 35.65 -7.83
C PHE A 651 -26.59 35.71 -9.00
N VAL A 652 -26.72 36.89 -9.61
CA VAL A 652 -27.64 37.19 -10.71
C VAL A 652 -26.90 37.89 -11.87
N LYS A 653 -27.39 37.74 -13.11
CA LYS A 653 -26.68 38.27 -14.29
C LYS A 653 -26.63 39.80 -14.34
N ASN A 654 -27.65 40.47 -13.81
CA ASN A 654 -27.75 41.93 -13.69
C ASN A 654 -28.30 42.23 -12.28
N PRO A 655 -27.47 42.48 -11.26
CA PRO A 655 -27.95 42.79 -9.91
C PRO A 655 -28.56 44.19 -9.84
N ASP A 656 -29.65 44.36 -9.08
CA ASP A 656 -30.17 45.68 -8.72
C ASP A 656 -29.17 46.41 -7.80
N PRO A 657 -28.62 47.59 -8.19
CA PRO A 657 -27.72 48.37 -7.32
C PRO A 657 -28.31 48.76 -5.96
N ASN A 658 -29.64 48.67 -5.78
CA ASN A 658 -30.34 48.94 -4.53
C ASN A 658 -30.54 47.70 -3.65
N ASN A 659 -30.30 46.48 -4.17
CA ASN A 659 -30.45 45.23 -3.42
C ASN A 659 -29.09 44.68 -2.97
N PRO A 660 -28.65 44.89 -1.71
CA PRO A 660 -27.35 44.43 -1.22
C PRO A 660 -27.21 42.90 -1.13
N ASN A 661 -28.29 42.15 -1.36
CA ASN A 661 -28.27 40.69 -1.45
C ASN A 661 -28.05 40.16 -2.88
N GLU A 662 -28.09 41.01 -3.90
CA GLU A 662 -27.81 40.61 -5.28
C GLU A 662 -26.34 40.88 -5.64
N LEU A 663 -25.65 39.84 -6.12
CA LEU A 663 -24.26 39.90 -6.54
C LEU A 663 -24.12 39.61 -8.04
N GLN A 664 -23.13 40.21 -8.69
CA GLN A 664 -22.86 39.97 -10.10
C GLN A 664 -22.40 38.52 -10.32
N ALA A 665 -23.23 37.74 -11.02
CA ALA A 665 -22.88 36.38 -11.45
C ALA A 665 -21.77 36.39 -12.50
N ASP A 666 -20.90 35.38 -12.44
CA ASP A 666 -19.86 35.08 -13.40
C ASP A 666 -19.82 33.57 -13.60
N SER A 667 -20.05 33.13 -14.84
CA SER A 667 -20.16 31.71 -15.17
C SER A 667 -18.82 30.96 -15.07
N ARG A 668 -17.68 31.67 -15.10
CA ARG A 668 -16.35 31.03 -15.01
C ARG A 668 -16.16 30.24 -13.71
N PHE A 669 -16.80 30.61 -12.61
CA PHE A 669 -16.75 29.84 -11.35
C PHE A 669 -17.41 28.46 -11.43
N ALA A 670 -18.27 28.22 -12.42
CA ALA A 670 -18.95 26.94 -12.64
C ALA A 670 -18.43 26.22 -13.90
N ASP A 671 -18.29 26.95 -15.00
CA ASP A 671 -18.03 26.39 -16.33
C ASP A 671 -16.52 26.31 -16.67
N ASP A 672 -15.67 27.13 -16.02
CA ASP A 672 -14.22 27.22 -16.29
C ASP A 672 -13.40 26.74 -15.08
N SER A 673 -13.17 25.43 -15.04
CA SER A 673 -12.36 24.82 -13.98
C SER A 673 -10.89 25.26 -14.01
N GLU A 674 -10.34 25.70 -15.16
CA GLU A 674 -8.94 26.13 -15.26
C GLU A 674 -8.77 27.57 -14.72
N PHE A 675 -9.76 28.45 -14.91
CA PHE A 675 -9.86 29.72 -14.20
C PHE A 675 -9.91 29.52 -12.68
N VAL A 676 -10.77 28.63 -12.19
CA VAL A 676 -10.85 28.35 -10.75
C VAL A 676 -9.52 27.79 -10.23
N ARG A 677 -8.89 26.88 -10.96
CA ARG A 677 -7.59 26.26 -10.64
C ARG A 677 -6.42 27.25 -10.61
N THR A 678 -6.36 28.19 -11.55
CA THR A 678 -5.18 29.06 -11.76
C THR A 678 -5.31 30.48 -11.19
N LYS A 679 -6.53 30.93 -10.87
CA LYS A 679 -6.79 32.28 -10.31
C LYS A 679 -7.43 32.24 -8.93
N VAL A 680 -8.44 31.39 -8.74
CA VAL A 680 -9.24 31.42 -7.51
C VAL A 680 -8.60 30.58 -6.41
N ALA A 681 -8.27 29.33 -6.71
CA ALA A 681 -7.84 28.34 -5.72
C ALA A 681 -6.47 28.61 -5.06
N PRO A 682 -5.43 29.15 -5.74
CA PRO A 682 -4.17 29.52 -5.08
C PRO A 682 -4.36 30.65 -4.06
N ALA A 683 -5.12 31.68 -4.42
CA ALA A 683 -5.47 32.77 -3.50
C ALA A 683 -6.41 32.29 -2.38
N PHE A 684 -7.31 31.34 -2.65
CA PHE A 684 -8.16 30.72 -1.62
C PHE A 684 -7.34 29.88 -0.64
N LEU A 685 -6.32 29.14 -1.10
CA LEU A 685 -5.35 28.46 -0.23
C LEU A 685 -4.60 29.48 0.65
N ASN A 686 -4.16 30.62 0.10
CA ASN A 686 -3.57 31.70 0.90
C ASN A 686 -4.55 32.19 2.00
N LYS A 687 -5.85 32.36 1.69
CA LYS A 687 -6.87 32.70 2.70
C LYS A 687 -7.09 31.60 3.75
N MET A 688 -6.96 30.32 3.40
CA MET A 688 -6.98 29.22 4.36
C MET A 688 -5.73 29.23 5.27
N LEU A 689 -4.55 29.56 4.73
CA LEU A 689 -3.31 29.68 5.51
C LEU A 689 -3.31 30.90 6.44
N GLU A 690 -3.78 32.06 5.95
CA GLU A 690 -4.07 33.25 6.78
C GLU A 690 -5.02 32.90 7.93
N ALA A 691 -6.12 32.22 7.64
CA ALA A 691 -7.11 31.83 8.63
C ALA A 691 -6.61 30.77 9.61
N LEU A 692 -5.61 29.94 9.25
CA LEU A 692 -4.99 29.00 10.18
C LEU A 692 -4.18 29.73 11.27
N ASN A 693 -3.48 30.82 10.93
CA ASN A 693 -2.80 31.64 11.94
C ASN A 693 -3.82 32.20 12.94
N LYS A 694 -4.89 32.85 12.44
CA LYS A 694 -5.94 33.43 13.29
C LYS A 694 -6.69 32.37 14.13
N LEU A 695 -6.88 31.16 13.60
CA LEU A 695 -7.45 30.03 14.34
C LEU A 695 -6.59 29.62 15.54
N ILE A 696 -5.26 29.64 15.38
CA ILE A 696 -4.33 29.24 16.45
C ILE A 696 -4.12 30.36 17.47
N GLU A 697 -4.09 31.62 17.03
CA GLU A 697 -3.97 32.79 17.89
C GLU A 697 -5.29 33.12 18.62
N GLU A 698 -6.35 33.42 17.88
CA GLU A 698 -7.63 33.91 18.41
C GLU A 698 -8.60 32.76 18.69
N GLY A 699 -8.79 31.86 17.73
CA GLY A 699 -9.81 30.79 17.76
C GLY A 699 -10.86 30.94 16.68
N ILE A 700 -12.07 30.44 16.91
CA ILE A 700 -13.24 30.70 16.04
C ILE A 700 -14.36 31.40 16.83
N ASP A 701 -14.63 32.66 16.49
CA ASP A 701 -15.81 33.37 16.97
C ASP A 701 -17.07 32.85 16.26
N TYR A 702 -18.04 32.34 17.03
CA TYR A 702 -19.32 31.87 16.53
C TYR A 702 -20.50 32.80 16.90
N GLU A 703 -20.27 33.96 17.52
CA GLU A 703 -21.37 34.87 17.91
C GLU A 703 -22.22 35.28 16.70
N CYS A 704 -21.58 35.60 15.57
CA CYS A 704 -22.29 35.92 14.32
C CYS A 704 -23.19 34.77 13.78
N THR A 705 -22.88 33.52 14.13
CA THR A 705 -23.70 32.34 13.78
C THR A 705 -24.75 32.00 14.83
N THR A 706 -24.68 32.63 16.01
CA THR A 706 -25.56 32.32 17.15
C THR A 706 -26.95 32.91 16.97
N ASP A 707 -27.09 34.08 16.34
CA ASP A 707 -28.41 34.65 16.04
C ASP A 707 -29.10 33.91 14.88
N ALA A 708 -28.35 33.48 13.85
CA ALA A 708 -28.83 32.50 12.88
C ALA A 708 -29.35 31.23 13.57
N PHE A 709 -28.58 30.67 14.51
CA PHE A 709 -29.00 29.50 15.29
C PHE A 709 -30.23 29.77 16.18
N ARG A 710 -30.43 30.99 16.69
CA ARG A 710 -31.63 31.39 17.45
C ARG A 710 -32.86 31.52 16.56
N ASN A 711 -32.74 32.12 15.38
CA ASN A 711 -33.81 32.18 14.38
C ASN A 711 -34.22 30.76 13.97
N VAL A 712 -33.23 29.92 13.68
CA VAL A 712 -33.36 28.46 13.48
C VAL A 712 -34.14 27.76 14.61
N GLN A 713 -33.96 28.16 15.87
CA GLN A 713 -34.72 27.62 16.99
C GLN A 713 -36.18 28.11 17.00
N LYS A 714 -36.41 29.40 16.76
CA LYS A 714 -37.73 30.04 16.72
C LYS A 714 -38.63 29.46 15.61
N ASP A 715 -38.10 29.35 14.40
CA ASP A 715 -38.80 28.77 13.23
C ASP A 715 -39.25 27.31 13.46
N ASN A 716 -38.54 26.58 14.33
CA ASN A 716 -38.77 25.16 14.61
C ASN A 716 -39.63 24.89 15.84
N ASN A 717 -39.76 25.87 16.75
CA ASN A 717 -40.61 25.77 17.92
C ASN A 717 -40.99 27.16 18.44
N HIS A 718 -42.25 27.55 18.24
CA HIS A 718 -42.80 28.85 18.66
C HIS A 718 -42.59 29.14 20.16
N LEU A 719 -42.42 28.11 20.99
CA LEU A 719 -42.15 28.27 22.42
C LEU A 719 -40.82 28.99 22.70
N PHE A 720 -39.85 28.98 21.78
CA PHE A 720 -38.65 29.81 21.93
C PHE A 720 -38.98 31.31 21.85
N GLN A 721 -39.84 31.73 20.92
CA GLN A 721 -40.25 33.13 20.81
C GLN A 721 -41.10 33.55 22.01
N PHE A 722 -42.06 32.72 22.43
CA PHE A 722 -42.81 32.92 23.68
C PHE A 722 -41.89 33.14 24.90
N LEU A 723 -40.84 32.32 25.05
CA LEU A 723 -39.89 32.44 26.17
C LEU A 723 -39.07 33.73 26.09
N GLU A 724 -38.63 34.12 24.90
CA GLU A 724 -37.90 35.38 24.66
C GLU A 724 -38.77 36.60 24.97
N ASP A 725 -39.98 36.68 24.40
CA ASP A 725 -40.93 37.78 24.58
C ASP A 725 -41.31 37.98 26.06
N ASN A 726 -41.45 36.88 26.80
CA ASN A 726 -41.76 36.90 28.23
C ASN A 726 -40.50 36.99 29.12
N ASN A 727 -39.31 37.16 28.53
CA ASN A 727 -38.00 37.22 29.21
C ASN A 727 -37.72 36.01 30.14
N ILE A 728 -38.24 34.83 29.82
CA ILE A 728 -38.11 33.62 30.63
C ILE A 728 -36.81 32.91 30.28
N GLY A 729 -35.89 32.82 31.25
CA GLY A 729 -34.57 32.21 31.08
C GLY A 729 -34.12 31.39 32.29
N TYR A 730 -32.87 30.93 32.23
CA TYR A 730 -32.21 30.29 33.38
C TYR A 730 -32.00 31.30 34.51
N LEU A 731 -32.49 30.99 35.71
CA LEU A 731 -32.32 31.81 36.91
C LEU A 731 -32.01 30.91 38.10
N GLU A 732 -30.87 31.13 38.75
CA GLU A 732 -30.47 30.38 39.93
C GLU A 732 -31.43 30.66 41.11
N GLY A 733 -31.87 29.61 41.79
CA GLY A 733 -32.95 29.70 42.80
C GLY A 733 -34.35 29.99 42.24
N GLY A 734 -34.49 30.35 40.97
CA GLY A 734 -35.77 30.68 40.33
C GLY A 734 -36.74 29.49 40.23
N GLU A 735 -38.03 29.76 40.37
CA GLU A 735 -39.08 28.78 40.11
C GLU A 735 -40.34 29.42 39.50
N ILE A 736 -40.87 28.82 38.44
CA ILE A 736 -42.15 29.22 37.83
C ILE A 736 -43.16 28.08 37.95
N THR A 737 -44.41 28.41 38.32
CA THR A 737 -45.49 27.43 38.40
C THR A 737 -46.05 27.09 37.01
N ALA A 738 -46.55 25.87 36.84
CA ALA A 738 -47.23 25.46 35.59
C ALA A 738 -48.39 26.41 35.22
N ARG A 739 -49.08 26.97 36.23
CA ARG A 739 -50.20 27.90 36.03
C ARG A 739 -49.74 29.27 35.54
N ALA A 740 -48.63 29.78 36.07
CA ALA A 740 -48.04 31.04 35.60
C ALA A 740 -47.53 30.90 34.16
N LEU A 741 -46.78 29.83 33.86
CA LEU A 741 -46.36 29.52 32.48
C LEU A 741 -47.58 29.43 31.54
N TRP A 742 -48.64 28.75 31.98
CA TRP A 742 -49.85 28.58 31.17
C TRP A 742 -50.54 29.92 30.89
N SER A 743 -50.78 30.76 31.90
CA SER A 743 -51.44 32.05 31.69
C SER A 743 -50.62 33.02 30.83
N MET A 744 -49.28 32.98 30.92
CA MET A 744 -48.42 33.76 30.02
C MET A 744 -48.52 33.26 28.57
N LEU A 745 -48.46 31.94 28.35
CA LEU A 745 -48.55 31.35 27.01
C LEU A 745 -49.95 31.50 26.37
N GLU A 746 -51.01 31.37 27.17
CA GLU A 746 -52.40 31.57 26.75
C GLU A 746 -52.67 33.01 26.33
N MET A 747 -52.09 33.99 27.04
CA MET A 747 -52.12 35.40 26.66
C MET A 747 -51.31 35.65 25.37
N TRP A 748 -50.10 35.10 25.27
CA TRP A 748 -49.23 35.23 24.09
C TRP A 748 -49.88 34.66 22.81
N TYR A 749 -50.48 33.47 22.91
CA TYR A 749 -51.26 32.88 21.81
C TYR A 749 -52.46 33.74 21.40
N THR A 750 -53.06 34.47 22.34
CA THR A 750 -54.18 35.38 22.03
C THR A 750 -53.69 36.66 21.35
N GLN A 751 -52.51 37.17 21.74
CA GLN A 751 -51.89 38.35 21.16
C GLN A 751 -51.37 38.13 19.73
N ASN A 752 -50.86 36.93 19.41
CA ASN A 752 -50.34 36.60 18.08
C ASN A 752 -51.35 35.89 17.16
N GLY A 753 -52.60 35.70 17.60
CA GLY A 753 -53.67 35.06 16.81
C GLY A 753 -53.65 33.53 16.76
N THR A 754 -52.70 32.85 17.43
CA THR A 754 -52.70 31.38 17.55
C THR A 754 -53.95 30.84 18.25
N LEU A 755 -54.50 31.59 19.21
CA LEU A 755 -55.70 31.25 19.98
C LEU A 755 -56.73 32.38 19.86
N THR A 756 -57.91 32.06 19.38
CA THR A 756 -59.09 32.94 19.45
C THR A 756 -60.12 32.33 20.41
N ILE A 757 -60.72 33.17 21.24
CA ILE A 757 -61.76 32.79 22.21
C ILE A 757 -63.00 33.62 21.90
N ASP A 758 -64.13 32.95 21.63
CA ASP A 758 -65.39 33.66 21.33
C ASP A 758 -66.17 34.04 22.60
N GLU A 759 -67.24 34.80 22.44
CA GLU A 759 -68.13 35.23 23.53
C GLU A 759 -68.80 34.05 24.27
N SER A 760 -68.81 32.86 23.66
CA SER A 760 -69.27 31.60 24.27
C SER A 760 -68.13 30.79 24.92
N ASN A 761 -66.95 31.38 25.06
CA ASN A 761 -65.72 30.77 25.59
C ASN A 761 -65.26 29.50 24.82
N ARG A 762 -65.64 29.37 23.54
CA ARG A 762 -65.11 28.35 22.63
C ARG A 762 -63.74 28.79 22.13
N ARG A 763 -62.82 27.83 22.01
CA ARG A 763 -61.40 28.06 21.74
C ARG A 763 -61.02 27.53 20.36
N SER A 764 -60.85 28.46 19.43
CA SER A 764 -60.37 28.18 18.07
C SER A 764 -58.85 28.35 18.03
N TRP A 765 -58.17 27.43 17.34
CA TRP A 765 -56.71 27.38 17.27
C TRP A 765 -56.25 27.45 15.82
N LEU A 766 -55.34 28.36 15.51
CA LEU A 766 -54.55 28.33 14.28
C LEU A 766 -53.33 27.41 14.51
N ASP A 767 -53.05 26.52 13.57
CA ASP A 767 -51.85 25.66 13.67
C ASP A 767 -50.58 26.43 13.27
N GLN A 768 -49.43 26.03 13.80
CA GLN A 768 -48.14 26.68 13.57
C GLN A 768 -47.61 26.42 12.15
N ALA A 769 -46.72 27.30 11.68
CA ALA A 769 -46.12 27.23 10.34
C ALA A 769 -45.42 25.89 10.00
N ARG A 770 -44.91 25.16 11.00
CA ARG A 770 -44.35 23.80 10.83
C ARG A 770 -45.26 22.76 11.50
N PRO A 771 -45.89 21.81 10.77
CA PRO A 771 -46.80 20.79 11.34
C PRO A 771 -46.21 19.89 12.43
N SER A 772 -44.87 19.81 12.50
CA SER A 772 -44.13 19.12 13.57
C SER A 772 -44.17 19.85 14.91
N ASP A 773 -44.55 21.12 14.94
CA ASP A 773 -44.59 21.94 16.14
C ASP A 773 -46.03 22.24 16.58
N LYS A 774 -46.48 21.54 17.62
CA LYS A 774 -47.89 21.56 18.03
C LYS A 774 -48.14 22.57 19.16
N ASN A 775 -49.22 23.33 19.02
CA ASN A 775 -49.77 24.21 20.06
C ASN A 775 -49.93 23.46 21.40
N VAL A 776 -49.56 24.12 22.48
CA VAL A 776 -49.81 23.65 23.84
C VAL A 776 -51.26 23.99 24.17
N LYS A 777 -52.16 23.01 24.15
CA LYS A 777 -53.61 23.22 24.30
C LYS A 777 -54.12 23.08 25.75
N GLY A 778 -53.22 22.91 26.73
CA GLY A 778 -53.58 22.92 28.16
C GLY A 778 -52.40 22.90 29.15
N ILE A 779 -52.68 23.32 30.40
CA ILE A 779 -51.72 23.43 31.52
C ILE A 779 -50.95 22.13 31.84
N ASN A 780 -51.52 20.96 31.55
CA ASN A 780 -50.85 19.67 31.73
C ASN A 780 -49.71 19.42 30.72
N GLN A 781 -49.75 20.06 29.56
CA GLN A 781 -48.75 19.90 28.49
C GLN A 781 -47.54 20.83 28.66
N ILE A 782 -47.67 21.93 29.42
CA ILE A 782 -46.66 23.00 29.42
C ILE A 782 -45.37 22.64 30.17
N ILE A 783 -45.45 22.02 31.36
CA ILE A 783 -44.24 21.56 32.08
C ILE A 783 -43.45 20.53 31.26
N PRO A 784 -44.08 19.51 30.64
CA PRO A 784 -43.41 18.66 29.65
C PRO A 784 -42.70 19.44 28.53
N ARG A 785 -43.42 20.31 27.79
CA ARG A 785 -42.88 21.03 26.63
C ARG A 785 -41.76 22.00 27.00
N ILE A 786 -41.94 22.85 28.01
CA ILE A 786 -40.91 23.83 28.44
C ILE A 786 -39.68 23.11 29.04
N SER A 787 -39.85 21.97 29.72
CA SER A 787 -38.70 21.19 30.22
C SER A 787 -37.81 20.58 29.12
N GLN A 788 -38.31 20.45 27.88
CA GLN A 788 -37.49 20.02 26.74
C GLN A 788 -36.59 21.13 26.21
N LEU A 789 -36.87 22.40 26.59
CA LEU A 789 -36.10 23.58 26.17
C LEU A 789 -35.09 24.01 27.24
N PHE A 790 -35.38 23.71 28.51
CA PHE A 790 -34.47 23.93 29.63
C PHE A 790 -33.98 22.60 30.25
N PRO A 791 -33.05 21.84 29.63
CA PRO A 791 -32.61 20.54 30.13
C PRO A 791 -31.97 20.56 31.53
N LYS A 792 -31.38 21.68 31.97
CA LYS A 792 -30.88 21.87 33.35
C LYS A 792 -31.99 22.16 34.39
N ALA A 793 -33.25 22.38 33.98
CA ALA A 793 -34.33 22.79 34.89
C ALA A 793 -35.04 21.58 35.53
N VAL A 794 -35.25 21.65 36.84
CA VAL A 794 -35.73 20.52 37.64
C VAL A 794 -37.25 20.60 37.82
N LYS A 795 -37.96 19.54 37.38
CA LYS A 795 -39.39 19.37 37.65
C LYS A 795 -39.59 19.14 39.15
N GLY A 796 -40.45 19.94 39.78
CA GLY A 796 -40.73 19.83 41.20
C GLY A 796 -42.20 20.08 41.52
N THR A 797 -42.52 20.06 42.81
CA THR A 797 -43.79 20.57 43.31
C THR A 797 -43.56 21.58 44.43
N ARG A 798 -44.52 22.49 44.60
CA ARG A 798 -44.58 23.44 45.71
C ARG A 798 -45.93 23.29 46.41
N TYR A 799 -45.96 23.28 47.74
CA TYR A 799 -47.24 23.35 48.44
C TYR A 799 -47.89 24.71 48.17
N CYS A 800 -49.18 24.72 47.84
CA CYS A 800 -49.94 25.94 47.56
C CYS A 800 -51.09 26.03 48.56
N GLU A 801 -50.92 26.86 49.59
CA GLU A 801 -51.87 27.06 50.69
C GLU A 801 -53.29 27.36 50.19
N VAL A 802 -53.40 28.26 49.21
CA VAL A 802 -54.68 28.67 48.58
C VAL A 802 -55.45 27.50 47.97
N SER A 803 -54.76 26.45 47.50
CA SER A 803 -55.39 25.25 46.92
C SER A 803 -55.18 23.97 47.75
N LYS A 804 -54.59 24.10 48.95
CA LYS A 804 -54.27 23.04 49.92
C LYS A 804 -53.61 21.78 49.33
N ARG A 805 -52.84 21.93 48.25
CA ARG A 805 -52.22 20.83 47.50
C ARG A 805 -50.86 21.21 46.94
N HIS A 806 -50.07 20.20 46.60
CA HIS A 806 -48.86 20.36 45.82
C HIS A 806 -49.20 20.73 44.37
N ILE A 807 -48.65 21.84 43.88
CA ILE A 807 -48.77 22.29 42.48
C ILE A 807 -47.45 22.03 41.73
N PRO A 808 -47.49 21.66 40.45
CA PRO A 808 -46.28 21.45 39.65
C PRO A 808 -45.57 22.77 39.33
N ILE A 809 -44.24 22.74 39.46
CA ILE A 809 -43.34 23.87 39.20
C ILE A 809 -42.12 23.39 38.39
N LEU A 810 -41.43 24.33 37.75
CA LEU A 810 -40.14 24.11 37.10
C LEU A 810 -39.10 25.03 37.77
N LYS A 811 -38.07 24.42 38.36
CA LYS A 811 -36.99 25.09 39.12
C LYS A 811 -35.76 25.33 38.26
N GLY A 812 -35.01 26.37 38.57
CA GLY A 812 -33.85 26.84 37.80
C GLY A 812 -34.21 27.78 36.64
N ILE A 813 -35.48 28.21 36.54
CA ILE A 813 -35.93 29.20 35.55
C ILE A 813 -36.69 30.34 36.22
N GLY A 814 -36.67 31.51 35.60
CA GLY A 814 -37.32 32.72 36.08
C GLY A 814 -37.51 33.74 34.97
N ILE A 815 -38.24 34.82 35.28
CA ILE A 815 -38.27 36.01 34.42
C ILE A 815 -36.99 36.81 34.70
N LEU A 816 -36.23 37.11 33.66
CA LEU A 816 -34.98 37.86 33.73
C LEU A 816 -35.27 39.37 33.81
N SER A 817 -34.52 40.07 34.66
CA SER A 817 -34.54 41.53 34.73
C SER A 817 -33.85 42.12 33.48
N ALA A 818 -34.65 42.67 32.56
CA ALA A 818 -34.17 43.20 31.28
C ALA A 818 -33.02 44.20 31.45
N THR A 819 -31.83 43.82 30.98
CA THR A 819 -30.61 44.64 31.04
C THR A 819 -29.89 44.63 29.69
N ARG A 820 -30.48 45.30 28.69
CA ARG A 820 -29.77 45.62 27.44
C ARG A 820 -30.28 46.94 26.84
N THR A 821 -29.34 47.71 26.31
CA THR A 821 -29.56 49.02 25.71
C THR A 821 -30.34 48.89 24.41
N THR A 822 -31.29 49.81 24.17
CA THR A 822 -32.04 49.89 22.91
C THR A 822 -31.15 50.36 21.76
N LEU A 823 -31.16 49.62 20.65
CA LEU A 823 -30.54 50.01 19.38
C LEU A 823 -31.54 49.84 18.24
N GLY A 824 -32.13 50.97 17.82
CA GLY A 824 -32.74 51.20 16.51
C GLY A 824 -33.75 50.19 15.95
N GLU A 825 -35.04 50.41 16.19
CA GLU A 825 -36.12 49.82 15.37
C GLU A 825 -36.07 50.35 13.92
N THR A 826 -35.35 49.68 13.02
CA THR A 826 -35.37 49.98 11.57
C THR A 826 -35.27 48.73 10.69
N ARG A 827 -36.24 47.81 10.84
CA ARG A 827 -36.62 46.88 9.76
C ARG A 827 -38.14 46.73 9.73
N THR A 828 -38.78 47.42 8.79
CA THR A 828 -40.16 47.13 8.40
C THR A 828 -40.27 45.71 7.88
N THR A 829 -41.18 44.92 8.44
CA THR A 829 -41.55 43.61 7.91
C THR A 829 -42.18 43.78 6.52
N SER A 830 -41.46 43.36 5.48
CA SER A 830 -42.03 43.21 4.15
C SER A 830 -43.14 42.15 4.20
N ALA A 831 -44.36 42.52 3.81
CA ALA A 831 -45.47 41.59 3.74
C ALA A 831 -45.16 40.43 2.77
N PRO A 832 -45.77 39.24 2.96
CA PRO A 832 -45.66 38.16 1.98
C PRO A 832 -46.14 38.65 0.62
N LEU A 833 -45.30 38.52 -0.41
CA LEU A 833 -45.71 38.79 -1.78
C LEU A 833 -46.84 37.80 -2.16
N PRO A 834 -47.97 38.26 -2.72
CA PRO A 834 -49.00 37.36 -3.22
C PRO A 834 -48.41 36.53 -4.36
N ALA A 835 -48.77 35.25 -4.42
CA ALA A 835 -48.33 34.37 -5.50
C ALA A 835 -48.86 34.91 -6.86
N PRO A 836 -48.02 34.98 -7.91
CA PRO A 836 -48.47 35.40 -9.22
C PRO A 836 -49.46 34.38 -9.80
N GLU A 837 -50.54 34.86 -10.39
CA GLU A 837 -51.57 34.01 -11.00
C GLU A 837 -51.01 33.21 -12.17
N THR A 838 -51.15 31.89 -12.13
CA THR A 838 -50.71 30.97 -13.18
C THR A 838 -51.64 31.03 -14.39
N THR A 839 -51.43 32.02 -15.24
CA THR A 839 -51.99 32.02 -16.61
C THR A 839 -51.36 30.91 -17.44
N HIS A 840 -52.19 30.18 -18.19
CA HIS A 840 -51.76 29.03 -18.98
C HIS A 840 -50.85 29.43 -20.14
N TYR A 841 -49.57 29.05 -20.08
CA TYR A 841 -48.83 28.57 -21.25
C TYR A 841 -48.00 27.34 -20.86
N GLN A 842 -48.19 26.23 -21.59
CA GLN A 842 -47.46 24.99 -21.38
C GLN A 842 -46.25 24.95 -22.30
N ASP A 843 -45.05 24.97 -21.72
CA ASP A 843 -43.83 24.49 -22.38
C ASP A 843 -43.25 23.33 -21.56
N PHE A 844 -43.48 22.10 -22.02
CA PHE A 844 -42.93 20.91 -21.39
C PHE A 844 -41.45 20.76 -21.74
N ARG A 845 -40.56 20.86 -20.75
CA ARG A 845 -39.24 20.22 -20.79
C ARG A 845 -39.18 19.11 -19.75
N THR A 846 -39.14 17.87 -20.23
CA THR A 846 -39.10 16.66 -19.42
C THR A 846 -37.69 16.37 -18.89
N THR A 847 -37.60 16.04 -17.61
CA THR A 847 -36.36 15.65 -16.94
C THR A 847 -36.02 14.17 -17.22
N ARG A 848 -35.44 13.86 -18.38
CA ARG A 848 -34.77 12.57 -18.59
C ARG A 848 -33.67 12.60 -19.65
N THR A 849 -32.41 12.50 -19.21
CA THR A 849 -31.27 12.13 -20.07
C THR A 849 -31.01 10.63 -19.95
N THR A 850 -31.63 9.85 -20.83
CA THR A 850 -31.24 8.47 -21.15
C THR A 850 -31.12 8.38 -22.66
N PHE A 851 -30.04 7.74 -23.15
CA PHE A 851 -29.73 7.70 -24.58
C PHE A 851 -30.85 7.04 -25.40
N SER A 852 -31.05 7.57 -26.60
CA SER A 852 -31.91 6.97 -27.63
C SER A 852 -31.28 5.72 -28.23
N ASN A 853 -32.11 4.72 -28.51
CA ASN A 853 -32.11 4.09 -29.84
C ASN A 853 -33.55 3.81 -30.24
N SER A 854 -33.81 3.83 -31.55
CA SER A 854 -35.14 3.95 -32.15
C SER A 854 -35.83 2.61 -32.39
N THR A 855 -37.16 2.63 -32.30
CA THR A 855 -38.06 1.66 -32.96
C THR A 855 -39.16 2.43 -33.68
N GLU A 856 -39.55 1.95 -34.87
CA GLU A 856 -40.60 2.56 -35.68
C GLU A 856 -41.98 1.92 -35.41
N ASN A 857 -43.03 2.55 -35.95
CA ASN A 857 -44.45 2.30 -35.63
C ASN A 857 -44.97 0.89 -36.02
N ILE A 858 -46.09 0.47 -35.42
CA ILE A 858 -47.39 0.32 -36.13
C ILE A 858 -48.57 0.08 -35.14
N GLU A 859 -49.59 0.92 -35.30
CA GLU A 859 -51.07 0.82 -35.10
C GLU A 859 -51.75 -0.15 -34.08
N ASP A 860 -52.71 0.44 -33.32
CA ASP A 860 -54.06 -0.04 -32.88
C ASP A 860 -54.29 -1.47 -32.31
N ARG A 861 -55.04 -1.68 -31.20
CA ARG A 861 -56.51 -1.40 -31.11
C ARG A 861 -57.11 -1.45 -29.67
N GLU A 862 -58.45 -1.46 -29.57
CA GLU A 862 -59.34 -0.94 -28.51
C GLU A 862 -59.89 -1.97 -27.45
N MET A 863 -60.44 -1.44 -26.33
CA MET A 863 -61.50 -2.02 -25.43
C MET A 863 -61.16 -3.28 -24.58
N GLN A 864 -61.78 -3.60 -23.42
CA GLN A 864 -62.84 -3.03 -22.53
C GLN A 864 -62.52 -3.54 -21.08
N LEU A 865 -62.51 -2.76 -19.97
CA LEU A 865 -63.58 -2.09 -19.18
C LEU A 865 -64.16 -2.92 -18.00
N ASN A 866 -64.25 -2.30 -16.79
CA ASN A 866 -64.91 -2.71 -15.51
C ASN A 866 -64.15 -3.67 -14.55
N LEU A 867 -64.38 -3.75 -13.21
CA LEU A 867 -64.89 -2.81 -12.16
C LEU A 867 -64.62 -3.40 -10.72
N LEU A 868 -64.24 -2.55 -9.74
CA LEU A 868 -64.39 -2.71 -8.25
C LEU A 868 -63.58 -3.87 -7.56
N THR A 869 -63.26 -3.90 -6.24
CA THR A 869 -63.57 -3.06 -5.06
C THR A 869 -62.40 -3.00 -4.02
N ALA A 870 -62.62 -2.43 -2.82
CA ALA A 870 -61.64 -2.00 -1.80
C ALA A 870 -61.15 -3.08 -0.77
N PRO A 871 -60.16 -2.79 0.13
CA PRO A 871 -59.42 -3.79 0.93
C PRO A 871 -59.62 -3.77 2.48
N MET A 872 -59.11 -4.81 3.16
CA MET A 872 -58.94 -5.02 4.61
C MET A 872 -57.84 -6.10 4.82
N GLU A 873 -57.12 -6.28 5.94
CA GLU A 873 -56.65 -5.38 7.01
C GLU A 873 -55.37 -6.03 7.65
N LYS A 874 -54.85 -5.57 8.80
CA LYS A 874 -53.61 -6.07 9.44
C LYS A 874 -53.84 -6.98 10.65
N GLU A 875 -52.86 -7.82 10.97
CA GLU A 875 -52.56 -8.17 12.39
C GLU A 875 -51.05 -8.45 12.62
N GLU A 876 -50.61 -8.46 13.87
CA GLU A 876 -49.21 -8.58 14.33
C GLU A 876 -48.93 -9.96 14.96
N TYR A 877 -47.67 -10.35 15.18
CA TYR A 877 -47.32 -11.15 16.37
C TYR A 877 -45.85 -10.99 16.82
N THR A 878 -45.64 -11.15 18.14
CA THR A 878 -44.39 -10.91 18.88
C THR A 878 -43.67 -12.21 19.25
N LEU A 879 -42.37 -12.16 19.55
CA LEU A 879 -41.61 -13.27 20.16
C LEU A 879 -40.80 -12.81 21.39
N GLN A 880 -40.59 -13.72 22.34
CA GLN A 880 -39.91 -13.49 23.63
C GLN A 880 -38.58 -14.24 23.75
N VAL A 881 -37.77 -13.83 24.73
CA VAL A 881 -36.44 -14.38 25.06
C VAL A 881 -36.52 -15.60 25.98
N GLY A 882 -35.58 -16.53 25.78
CA GLY A 882 -35.28 -17.64 26.71
C GLY A 882 -33.81 -18.04 26.58
N ALA A 883 -33.19 -18.50 27.67
CA ALA A 883 -31.77 -18.84 27.72
C ALA A 883 -31.53 -20.22 28.36
N GLY A 884 -30.52 -20.93 27.87
CA GLY A 884 -30.08 -22.24 28.32
C GLY A 884 -28.96 -22.75 27.41
N GLY A 885 -28.10 -23.65 27.88
CA GLY A 885 -26.96 -24.14 27.10
C GLY A 885 -26.31 -25.39 27.69
N ALA A 886 -25.10 -25.68 27.18
CA ALA A 886 -24.25 -26.85 27.45
C ALA A 886 -24.62 -28.16 26.70
N GLU A 887 -23.65 -28.61 25.90
CA GLU A 887 -23.36 -29.99 25.46
C GLU A 887 -22.98 -30.90 26.67
N PRO A 888 -22.90 -32.26 26.58
CA PRO A 888 -22.28 -32.99 25.46
C PRO A 888 -22.72 -34.44 25.08
N LEU A 889 -22.29 -34.84 23.87
CA LEU A 889 -21.72 -36.14 23.41
C LEU A 889 -22.38 -37.53 23.69
N LEU A 890 -22.51 -38.29 22.58
CA LEU A 890 -22.29 -39.76 22.39
C LEU A 890 -23.23 -40.80 23.06
N ASP A 891 -23.91 -41.65 22.27
CA ASP A 891 -23.42 -42.96 21.74
C ASP A 891 -24.52 -44.00 21.40
N MET A 892 -24.20 -44.88 20.44
CA MET A 892 -24.72 -46.24 20.13
C MET A 892 -26.18 -46.56 19.69
N GLU A 893 -26.24 -47.12 18.46
CA GLU A 893 -26.89 -48.37 18.02
C GLU A 893 -28.42 -48.54 17.78
N ASN A 894 -28.73 -48.92 16.52
CA ASN A 894 -29.62 -49.99 16.04
C ASN A 894 -31.07 -50.15 16.55
N TYR A 895 -32.02 -50.23 15.62
CA TYR A 895 -32.79 -51.48 15.39
C TYR A 895 -33.42 -51.51 13.98
N CYS A 896 -33.62 -52.72 13.41
CA CYS A 896 -34.24 -52.93 12.09
C CYS A 896 -35.66 -53.55 12.22
N GLY A 897 -36.51 -53.38 11.20
CA GLY A 897 -37.81 -54.08 11.13
C GLY A 897 -38.69 -53.71 9.92
N GLU A 898 -38.84 -54.64 8.97
CA GLU A 898 -39.84 -54.64 7.88
C GLU A 898 -41.10 -55.46 8.31
N PRO A 899 -42.00 -55.96 7.43
CA PRO A 899 -42.51 -55.51 6.11
C PRO A 899 -44.08 -55.51 6.04
N CYS A 900 -44.69 -55.22 4.87
CA CYS A 900 -45.60 -56.14 4.12
C CYS A 900 -46.77 -55.55 3.27
N VAL A 901 -46.60 -55.63 1.94
CA VAL A 901 -47.52 -56.17 0.88
C VAL A 901 -49.02 -55.75 0.76
N THR A 902 -49.41 -55.19 -0.40
CA THR A 902 -50.49 -55.61 -1.37
C THR A 902 -50.83 -54.46 -2.35
N GLY A 903 -51.17 -54.63 -3.65
CA GLY A 903 -51.07 -55.80 -4.56
C GLY A 903 -51.67 -55.54 -5.98
N ALA A 904 -51.14 -56.25 -7.01
CA ALA A 904 -51.76 -56.73 -8.26
C ALA A 904 -52.61 -55.84 -9.24
N SER A 905 -52.06 -55.56 -10.45
CA SER A 905 -52.54 -55.94 -11.83
C SER A 905 -53.98 -55.62 -12.34
N GLN A 906 -54.34 -55.46 -13.63
CA GLN A 906 -53.68 -55.67 -14.96
C GLN A 906 -54.50 -55.02 -16.14
N LEU A 907 -54.16 -55.34 -17.41
CA LEU A 907 -54.84 -55.05 -18.72
C LEU A 907 -54.62 -53.62 -19.28
N GLU A 908 -54.55 -53.26 -20.57
CA GLU A 908 -54.45 -53.78 -21.97
C GLU A 908 -54.74 -52.53 -22.88
N SER A 909 -54.61 -52.46 -24.23
CA SER A 909 -53.58 -52.87 -25.21
C SER A 909 -53.87 -52.20 -26.58
N GLY A 910 -52.88 -52.04 -27.49
CA GLY A 910 -53.11 -52.08 -28.96
C GLY A 910 -52.79 -50.89 -29.89
N ALA A 911 -52.12 -51.23 -31.01
CA ALA A 911 -52.21 -50.68 -32.39
C ALA A 911 -51.31 -49.52 -32.92
N GLU A 912 -50.71 -49.78 -34.09
CA GLU A 912 -50.01 -48.89 -35.07
C GLU A 912 -50.91 -48.74 -36.35
N PRO A 913 -50.49 -48.25 -37.57
CA PRO A 913 -49.24 -47.64 -38.06
C PRO A 913 -49.38 -46.39 -39.00
N LEU A 914 -48.28 -45.99 -39.66
CA LEU A 914 -48.11 -44.93 -40.70
C LEU A 914 -48.68 -45.32 -42.10
N PRO A 915 -48.82 -44.42 -43.12
CA PRO A 915 -47.69 -44.11 -44.05
C PRO A 915 -47.67 -42.74 -44.83
N ASP A 916 -46.44 -42.28 -45.13
CA ASP A 916 -45.81 -41.79 -46.40
C ASP A 916 -46.50 -40.89 -47.48
N MET A 917 -45.80 -39.80 -47.88
CA MET A 917 -45.13 -39.57 -49.21
C MET A 917 -44.76 -38.08 -49.44
N GLU A 918 -43.51 -37.67 -49.72
CA GLU A 918 -42.71 -37.74 -50.99
C GLU A 918 -43.10 -36.67 -52.07
N ASN A 919 -42.20 -36.07 -52.89
CA ASN A 919 -40.72 -36.02 -52.99
C ASN A 919 -40.28 -34.86 -53.94
N TYR A 920 -38.98 -34.46 -53.99
CA TYR A 920 -38.15 -34.24 -55.22
C TYR A 920 -36.83 -33.43 -55.02
N CYS A 921 -35.70 -34.14 -55.16
CA CYS A 921 -34.44 -33.85 -55.89
C CYS A 921 -33.71 -32.47 -55.86
N GLY A 922 -32.36 -32.41 -55.86
CA GLY A 922 -31.39 -33.53 -55.93
C GLY A 922 -29.89 -33.16 -55.90
N GLU A 923 -29.06 -34.21 -55.93
CA GLU A 923 -27.58 -34.30 -55.77
C GLU A 923 -26.77 -34.09 -57.10
N PRO A 924 -25.40 -34.06 -57.17
CA PRO A 924 -24.39 -34.90 -56.46
C PRO A 924 -23.17 -34.20 -55.80
N CYS A 925 -22.59 -34.70 -54.69
CA CYS A 925 -21.63 -35.83 -54.47
C CYS A 925 -20.21 -35.59 -55.07
N VAL A 926 -19.06 -36.02 -54.51
CA VAL A 926 -18.59 -36.71 -53.26
C VAL A 926 -17.06 -36.42 -53.13
N THR A 927 -16.25 -36.75 -52.11
CA THR A 927 -16.27 -37.58 -50.86
C THR A 927 -15.55 -36.80 -49.73
N GLY A 928 -15.58 -37.17 -48.44
CA GLY A 928 -16.26 -38.25 -47.72
C GLY A 928 -15.54 -38.64 -46.41
N ALA A 929 -16.27 -39.27 -45.46
CA ALA A 929 -15.85 -39.91 -44.19
C ALA A 929 -14.90 -39.14 -43.21
N GLY A 930 -15.21 -38.94 -41.93
CA GLY A 930 -16.43 -39.25 -41.16
C GLY A 930 -16.11 -39.89 -39.80
N GLU A 931 -16.21 -39.11 -38.73
CA GLU A 931 -16.16 -39.54 -37.32
C GLU A 931 -17.26 -38.80 -36.52
N SER A 932 -17.65 -39.34 -35.37
CA SER A 932 -18.76 -38.87 -34.54
C SER A 932 -18.30 -37.90 -33.45
N GLU A 933 -18.96 -36.74 -33.32
CA GLU A 933 -18.72 -35.80 -32.22
C GLU A 933 -19.33 -36.33 -30.90
N GLU A 934 -18.52 -36.40 -29.85
CA GLU A 934 -18.97 -36.64 -28.48
C GLU A 934 -19.46 -35.33 -27.85
N VAL A 935 -20.51 -35.39 -27.03
CA VAL A 935 -21.04 -34.21 -26.33
C VAL A 935 -20.15 -33.87 -25.13
N GLU A 936 -19.43 -32.75 -25.21
CA GLU A 936 -18.49 -32.31 -24.18
C GLU A 936 -19.22 -31.68 -22.97
N LEU A 937 -19.32 -32.43 -21.86
CA LEU A 937 -20.02 -32.02 -20.64
C LEU A 937 -19.37 -30.82 -19.95
N LEU A 938 -20.17 -29.80 -19.61
CA LEU A 938 -19.73 -28.60 -18.90
C LEU A 938 -19.12 -28.92 -17.53
N SER A 939 -17.83 -28.57 -17.36
CA SER A 939 -17.06 -28.94 -16.16
C SER A 939 -17.48 -28.24 -14.86
N GLN A 940 -18.28 -27.17 -14.92
CA GLN A 940 -18.85 -26.48 -13.75
C GLN A 940 -20.24 -25.89 -14.06
N PRO A 941 -21.19 -25.88 -13.09
CA PRO A 941 -22.53 -25.31 -13.30
C PRO A 941 -22.55 -23.80 -13.55
N ILE A 942 -23.25 -23.36 -14.61
CA ILE A 942 -23.40 -21.93 -14.96
C ILE A 942 -24.60 -21.35 -14.20
N SER A 943 -24.38 -20.38 -13.31
CA SER A 943 -25.48 -19.70 -12.60
C SER A 943 -26.20 -18.70 -13.52
N LEU A 944 -27.50 -18.92 -13.78
CA LEU A 944 -28.26 -18.06 -14.69
C LEU A 944 -28.36 -16.61 -14.19
N LEU A 945 -28.48 -16.40 -12.87
CA LEU A 945 -28.42 -15.05 -12.29
C LEU A 945 -27.07 -14.35 -12.53
N GLN A 946 -25.97 -15.09 -12.66
CA GLN A 946 -24.67 -14.50 -12.89
C GLN A 946 -24.51 -14.12 -14.38
N ALA A 947 -24.91 -15.02 -15.28
CA ALA A 947 -24.99 -14.76 -16.72
C ALA A 947 -25.88 -13.53 -17.02
N GLU A 948 -27.05 -13.40 -16.37
CA GLU A 948 -27.96 -12.26 -16.54
C GLU A 948 -27.32 -10.91 -16.15
N LYS A 949 -26.45 -10.91 -15.14
CA LYS A 949 -25.71 -9.70 -14.69
C LYS A 949 -24.50 -9.39 -15.53
N GLU A 950 -23.86 -10.41 -16.11
CA GLU A 950 -22.71 -10.26 -17.00
C GLU A 950 -23.14 -9.85 -18.42
N GLY A 951 -24.43 -10.01 -18.73
CA GLY A 951 -25.11 -9.46 -19.91
C GLY A 951 -25.58 -10.51 -20.91
N ASP A 952 -25.45 -11.79 -20.58
CA ASP A 952 -25.78 -12.90 -21.47
C ASP A 952 -27.28 -13.01 -21.75
N ASN A 953 -27.61 -13.50 -22.94
CA ASN A 953 -28.99 -13.78 -23.32
C ASN A 953 -29.44 -15.11 -22.73
N ILE A 954 -30.12 -15.06 -21.58
CA ILE A 954 -30.63 -16.22 -20.84
C ILE A 954 -31.51 -17.17 -21.68
N ASN A 955 -32.14 -16.69 -22.77
CA ASN A 955 -32.89 -17.53 -23.69
C ASN A 955 -32.03 -18.57 -24.45
N LEU A 956 -30.70 -18.40 -24.48
CA LEU A 956 -29.78 -19.37 -25.07
C LEU A 956 -29.68 -20.67 -24.27
N TYR A 957 -30.07 -20.65 -22.99
CA TYR A 957 -30.09 -21.83 -22.11
C TYR A 957 -31.44 -22.56 -22.10
N VAL A 958 -32.41 -22.14 -22.94
CA VAL A 958 -33.60 -22.95 -23.22
C VAL A 958 -33.17 -24.27 -23.86
N GLY A 959 -33.82 -25.38 -23.49
CA GLY A 959 -33.45 -26.74 -23.90
C GLY A 959 -32.26 -27.35 -23.14
N HIS A 960 -31.60 -26.61 -22.23
CA HIS A 960 -30.50 -27.13 -21.43
C HIS A 960 -30.99 -27.65 -20.06
N ILE A 961 -30.19 -28.53 -19.45
CA ILE A 961 -30.52 -29.13 -18.15
C ILE A 961 -30.15 -28.17 -17.02
N VAL A 962 -31.13 -27.83 -16.18
CA VAL A 962 -31.01 -26.86 -15.09
C VAL A 962 -31.29 -27.52 -13.74
N GLU A 963 -30.34 -27.33 -12.83
CA GLU A 963 -30.40 -27.70 -11.42
C GLU A 963 -30.93 -26.52 -10.59
N VAL A 964 -31.99 -26.74 -9.82
CA VAL A 964 -32.59 -25.73 -8.95
C VAL A 964 -32.15 -25.95 -7.52
N ARG A 965 -31.52 -24.94 -6.89
CA ARG A 965 -30.93 -24.99 -5.54
C ARG A 965 -31.69 -24.12 -4.53
N SER A 966 -31.57 -24.45 -3.25
CA SER A 966 -31.96 -23.58 -2.13
C SER A 966 -30.98 -22.42 -1.95
N LEU A 967 -31.36 -21.43 -1.14
CA LEU A 967 -30.45 -20.37 -0.67
C LEU A 967 -29.28 -20.91 0.19
N SER A 968 -29.33 -22.18 0.62
CA SER A 968 -28.24 -22.90 1.29
C SER A 968 -27.41 -23.78 0.35
N GLY A 969 -27.67 -23.73 -0.97
CA GLY A 969 -26.92 -24.48 -1.99
C GLY A 969 -27.36 -25.94 -2.19
N VAL A 970 -28.41 -26.40 -1.52
CA VAL A 970 -28.92 -27.78 -1.63
C VAL A 970 -29.83 -27.92 -2.84
N VAL A 971 -29.65 -28.96 -3.65
CA VAL A 971 -30.50 -29.26 -4.81
C VAL A 971 -31.93 -29.56 -4.36
N LYS A 972 -32.90 -28.91 -5.01
CA LYS A 972 -34.34 -29.17 -4.85
C LYS A 972 -34.84 -30.17 -5.89
N PHE A 973 -34.49 -29.93 -7.16
CA PHE A 973 -34.81 -30.77 -8.32
C PHE A 973 -33.94 -30.36 -9.53
N VAL A 974 -33.98 -31.18 -10.57
CA VAL A 974 -33.34 -30.95 -11.89
C VAL A 974 -34.43 -31.07 -12.96
N GLY A 975 -34.28 -30.35 -14.07
CA GLY A 975 -35.16 -30.48 -15.23
C GLY A 975 -34.68 -29.66 -16.43
N GLU A 976 -35.42 -29.70 -17.54
CA GLU A 976 -35.09 -28.94 -18.75
C GLU A 976 -35.69 -27.53 -18.69
N MET A 977 -34.92 -26.50 -19.06
CA MET A 977 -35.43 -25.13 -19.09
C MET A 977 -36.24 -24.86 -20.37
N ALA A 978 -37.55 -24.63 -20.24
CA ALA A 978 -38.43 -24.41 -21.40
C ALA A 978 -38.64 -22.92 -21.76
N SER A 979 -38.55 -22.01 -20.79
CA SER A 979 -38.78 -20.57 -21.03
C SER A 979 -38.16 -19.68 -19.94
N TYR A 980 -37.94 -18.40 -20.27
CA TYR A 980 -37.46 -17.35 -19.37
C TYR A 980 -38.35 -16.11 -19.48
N ASP A 981 -38.87 -15.64 -18.35
CA ASP A 981 -39.54 -14.34 -18.23
C ASP A 981 -38.60 -13.30 -17.61
N LYS A 982 -38.05 -12.47 -18.48
CA LYS A 982 -37.19 -11.32 -18.15
C LYS A 982 -37.89 -10.26 -17.30
N THR A 983 -39.22 -10.22 -17.29
CA THR A 983 -40.01 -9.24 -16.53
C THR A 983 -40.02 -9.54 -15.04
N HIS A 984 -40.00 -10.84 -14.69
CA HIS A 984 -40.08 -11.32 -13.30
C HIS A 984 -38.79 -12.00 -12.81
N GLY A 985 -37.82 -12.25 -13.69
CA GLY A 985 -36.54 -12.89 -13.35
C GLY A 985 -36.72 -14.38 -13.04
N THR A 986 -37.60 -15.04 -13.77
CA THR A 986 -38.01 -16.44 -13.57
C THR A 986 -37.82 -17.28 -14.83
N ILE A 987 -37.49 -18.56 -14.66
CA ILE A 987 -37.54 -19.57 -15.72
C ILE A 987 -38.60 -20.62 -15.41
N THR A 988 -39.12 -21.25 -16.45
CA THR A 988 -39.98 -22.44 -16.34
C THR A 988 -39.12 -23.68 -16.59
N VAL A 989 -39.05 -24.58 -15.61
CA VAL A 989 -38.32 -25.85 -15.69
C VAL A 989 -39.30 -27.00 -15.80
N VAL A 990 -39.15 -27.83 -16.83
CA VAL A 990 -39.93 -29.05 -17.06
C VAL A 990 -39.28 -30.19 -16.28
N THR A 991 -40.06 -30.86 -15.44
CA THR A 991 -39.63 -32.05 -14.70
C THR A 991 -40.64 -33.19 -14.91
N GLU A 992 -40.28 -34.43 -14.55
CA GLU A 992 -41.22 -35.57 -14.58
C GLU A 992 -42.46 -35.36 -13.70
N GLU A 993 -42.37 -34.47 -12.69
CA GLU A 993 -43.47 -34.04 -11.82
C GLU A 993 -44.24 -32.82 -12.36
N GLY A 994 -43.97 -32.39 -13.59
CA GLY A 994 -44.57 -31.23 -14.27
C GLY A 994 -43.72 -29.95 -14.24
N ASN A 995 -44.22 -28.94 -14.95
CA ASN A 995 -43.56 -27.64 -15.13
C ASN A 995 -43.55 -26.83 -13.82
N ARG A 996 -42.42 -26.19 -13.50
CA ARG A 996 -42.20 -25.39 -12.28
C ARG A 996 -41.51 -24.08 -12.60
N ASP A 997 -42.13 -22.96 -12.24
CA ASP A 997 -41.52 -21.63 -12.35
C ASP A 997 -40.60 -21.34 -11.15
N VAL A 998 -39.37 -20.92 -11.42
CA VAL A 998 -38.32 -20.68 -10.41
C VAL A 998 -37.52 -19.41 -10.72
N TYR A 999 -37.07 -18.71 -9.69
CA TYR A 999 -36.25 -17.50 -9.85
C TYR A 999 -34.84 -17.82 -10.33
N LEU A 1000 -34.26 -17.00 -11.23
CA LEU A 1000 -32.90 -17.18 -11.76
C LEU A 1000 -31.82 -17.35 -10.69
N ARG A 1001 -32.00 -16.71 -9.53
CA ARG A 1001 -31.08 -16.81 -8.37
C ARG A 1001 -30.95 -18.21 -7.78
N GLU A 1002 -31.87 -19.11 -8.13
CA GLU A 1002 -31.97 -20.48 -7.64
C GLU A 1002 -31.59 -21.48 -8.73
N ALA A 1003 -31.27 -21.04 -9.96
CA ALA A 1003 -31.12 -21.89 -11.15
C ALA A 1003 -29.68 -21.91 -11.71
N PHE A 1004 -29.18 -23.11 -12.04
CA PHE A 1004 -27.84 -23.37 -12.55
C PHE A 1004 -27.89 -24.36 -13.71
N VAL A 1005 -27.35 -24.02 -14.89
CA VAL A 1005 -27.20 -24.96 -16.02
C VAL A 1005 -26.10 -25.97 -15.69
N ILE A 1006 -26.34 -27.26 -15.92
CA ILE A 1006 -25.42 -28.36 -15.54
C ILE A 1006 -25.05 -29.31 -16.69
N GLY A 1007 -25.60 -29.09 -17.88
CA GLY A 1007 -25.30 -29.79 -19.13
C GLY A 1007 -25.52 -28.85 -20.30
#